data_AF-A0A9E0CQP7-F1
#
_entry.id   AF-A0A9E0CQP7-F1
#
_cell.length_a   1.000
_cell.length_b   1.000
_cell.length_c   1.000
_cell.angle_alpha   90.00
_cell.angle_beta   90.00
_cell.angle_gamma   90.00
#
_symmetry.space_group_name_H-M   'P 1'
#
loop_
_entity.id
_entity.type
_entity.pdbx_description
1 polymer ?
#
loop_
_entity_poly.entity_id
_entity_poly.type
_entity_poly.pdbx_seq_one_letter_code
_entity_poly.pdbx_strand_id
1 'polypeptide(L)'
;MKFIRSAVIFIFIIVSLELFAIGSDTLYFNSHNREVVVTDPTQGINSYTKWVKFPSQELDIRKITMYVTFGCPDTMRCADWDYLDHIMVQRVGGINSSDLNWEIGRIITPYGGFFDNDWQFKWQADVTDFSMILRDSVEINYIHTGWEPNNDRGWLISIDFEIITGTPVAVPISITEIYNDHFPYGDSLKPIDQTLLPKSFITETNTDFVRLRVLQTGHGMDEPDNCGEFCSKYREIYLDDNLVQKRQMWMTCGDNPLYPQAGTWIFDRANWCPGYLVQPEIFDLATTSGKEQIIRFIMEPYTATKQNQGKQVISAYLIQYQQLQHVLDISIEDIVAPSIKDIYLRKNPAAANPQIILKNNGKETIYSATIIYKTEGFKEQKEEWRGELPVGSSELITLSGLVNFSSGQNIFTAKVQNPNGKADQYPDDNVLSTTFNSPPVHDTLLVFRLLTNNQPEHNSWKLISHDGKVVVEKRANELKARTLYSDTLRLSQGAYTLLFSDSAGDGLEFWYNSGGGRGEAWLLDGNDNLIKAFEPDCGLGWIYNFTVSQNPDPINRQNKAISLYPARTSDFTKLTYFANHQKDIIVKLISDPGGEVVEERNYPNLKKGIFDFDLTRFSYGRFFLKVFADGQEIFNKRIRYVEPAKEPDADFYVWPTDPLVSQKLHDWQDWKFGVIIHWGPYSEWGVVESWSLCPEDETWCIRQGPFAHDYYTYVQEYEKIQQTFNPQKFNPDKWADACKRAGMKYVIFTTKHHDGFCMYDSKYTDYKITGSESLFAQNPKSNIAFEVFEAFRKTGMRTGAYFSKPDWHNDDYWWPYFPVFDRNVNYAPSKYPERWERFRKFVFNQIEELMGNYGKIDILWLDGGWVRPVKTASNESNQEIIEKGYNQDIDMPSIAKRARQLQPDLIIVDRTVHGMYENYTTPEQEIPDHVPNHPWESCITLGDSWYHTGPEENYKSLTWAVHTLIKIIAKGGNLLLGIGPDKTGDFAPEVYTRLEEIGNWININNEAIYGTKPLAPYHHGNLYFTQAKDEKTKFAFCLKEESDNFPNEIKLPFGVDIRKAKIKLLGYKGSIRATSIQDETIIKLPKLTTKLKNSPALVFSISITNQY
;
A
#
# COMPACT_ATOMS: atom_id res chain seq x y z
N MET A 1 -1.47 -66.35 42.23
CA MET A 1 -1.43 -67.81 42.46
C MET A 1 -0.16 -68.37 41.82
N LYS A 2 0.46 -69.43 42.39
CA LYS A 2 1.59 -70.27 41.88
C LYS A 2 2.42 -69.73 40.68
N PHE A 3 3.68 -69.32 40.87
CA PHE A 3 4.92 -70.15 40.90
C PHE A 3 5.40 -70.67 39.53
N ILE A 4 6.75 -70.71 39.37
CA ILE A 4 7.53 -71.69 38.54
C ILE A 4 7.47 -71.45 37.00
N ARG A 5 8.57 -71.51 36.20
CA ARG A 5 9.98 -71.91 36.45
C ARG A 5 10.99 -71.22 35.50
N SER A 6 12.20 -70.95 36.03
CA SER A 6 13.57 -71.16 35.48
C SER A 6 13.94 -70.74 34.03
N ALA A 7 14.94 -69.87 33.81
CA ALA A 7 16.41 -70.04 33.94
C ALA A 7 17.05 -70.68 32.67
N VAL A 8 18.25 -70.30 32.20
CA VAL A 8 19.62 -70.56 32.74
C VAL A 8 20.58 -69.60 31.99
N ILE A 9 21.33 -68.69 32.64
CA ILE A 9 22.80 -68.78 32.99
C ILE A 9 23.69 -68.91 31.72
N PHE A 10 24.75 -68.13 31.42
CA PHE A 10 25.76 -67.37 32.21
C PHE A 10 26.33 -66.18 31.32
N ILE A 11 27.43 -65.42 31.53
CA ILE A 11 28.58 -65.38 32.47
C ILE A 11 29.21 -63.95 32.62
N PHE A 12 29.83 -63.69 33.77
CA PHE A 12 30.97 -62.80 34.15
C PHE A 12 31.21 -61.34 33.65
N ILE A 13 31.29 -60.44 34.64
CA ILE A 13 32.32 -59.40 34.92
C ILE A 13 32.63 -58.33 33.86
N ILE A 14 32.23 -57.08 34.15
CA ILE A 14 33.08 -56.03 34.78
C ILE A 14 32.18 -55.21 35.73
N VAL A 15 32.71 -54.72 36.86
CA VAL A 15 32.02 -53.72 37.69
C VAL A 15 32.59 -52.35 37.37
N SER A 16 31.96 -51.65 36.44
CA SER A 16 32.13 -50.21 36.25
C SER A 16 31.28 -49.46 37.27
N LEU A 17 31.89 -48.50 37.96
CA LEU A 17 31.14 -47.48 38.71
C LEU A 17 30.57 -46.50 37.69
N GLU A 18 29.34 -46.73 37.25
CA GLU A 18 28.56 -45.71 36.56
C GLU A 18 28.20 -44.63 37.59
N LEU A 19 28.95 -43.53 37.55
CA LEU A 19 28.54 -42.27 38.14
C LEU A 19 27.24 -41.85 37.47
N PHE A 20 26.21 -41.60 38.27
CA PHE A 20 24.99 -40.96 37.77
C PHE A 20 25.37 -39.56 37.26
N ALA A 21 25.36 -39.38 35.95
CA ALA A 21 25.29 -38.05 35.36
C ALA A 21 23.96 -37.43 35.81
N ILE A 22 24.03 -36.30 36.50
CA ILE A 22 22.86 -35.44 36.71
C ILE A 22 22.65 -34.75 35.37
N GLY A 23 21.67 -35.22 34.59
CA GLY A 23 21.30 -34.57 33.34
C GLY A 23 20.68 -33.20 33.60
N SER A 24 20.58 -32.36 32.58
CA SER A 24 19.89 -31.08 32.67
C SER A 24 18.41 -31.25 33.07
N ASP A 25 18.05 -30.72 34.26
CA ASP A 25 16.66 -30.52 34.67
C ASP A 25 16.17 -29.16 34.15
N THR A 26 14.86 -29.05 33.91
CA THR A 26 14.21 -27.79 33.52
C THR A 26 13.33 -27.27 34.65
N LEU A 27 13.61 -26.06 35.12
CA LEU A 27 12.92 -25.38 36.21
C LEU A 27 12.05 -24.23 35.67
N TYR A 28 10.82 -24.14 36.17
CA TYR A 28 9.86 -23.10 35.76
C TYR A 28 9.56 -22.14 36.91
N PHE A 29 9.71 -20.85 36.65
CA PHE A 29 9.41 -19.76 37.57
C PHE A 29 8.42 -18.80 36.93
N ASN A 30 7.50 -18.25 37.73
CA ASN A 30 6.56 -17.23 37.28
C ASN A 30 6.71 -15.99 38.16
N SER A 31 6.68 -14.82 37.52
CA SER A 31 6.67 -13.51 38.17
C SER A 31 5.27 -12.91 38.22
N HIS A 32 4.62 -12.87 37.05
CA HIS A 32 3.30 -12.31 36.84
C HIS A 32 2.45 -13.40 36.17
N ASN A 33 1.23 -13.67 36.64
CA ASN A 33 0.35 -14.69 36.09
C ASN A 33 -1.04 -14.10 35.83
N ARG A 34 -1.35 -13.81 34.56
CA ARG A 34 -2.57 -13.10 34.11
C ARG A 34 -2.85 -11.87 34.99
N GLU A 35 -1.83 -11.08 35.27
CA GLU A 35 -1.99 -9.81 36.00
C GLU A 35 -2.64 -8.79 35.06
N VAL A 36 -3.74 -8.15 35.51
CA VAL A 36 -4.35 -7.05 34.76
C VAL A 36 -3.47 -5.81 34.93
N VAL A 37 -2.92 -5.31 33.81
CA VAL A 37 -2.14 -4.07 33.78
C VAL A 37 -2.87 -2.98 33.00
N VAL A 38 -2.89 -1.80 33.61
CA VAL A 38 -3.49 -0.56 33.12
C VAL A 38 -2.59 0.62 33.50
N THR A 39 -2.55 1.67 32.68
CA THR A 39 -1.72 2.86 32.97
C THR A 39 -2.31 3.71 34.11
N ASP A 40 -1.53 4.65 34.63
CA ASP A 40 -2.04 5.80 35.38
C ASP A 40 -2.21 6.98 34.40
N PRO A 41 -3.45 7.34 34.00
CA PRO A 41 -3.70 8.44 33.05
C PRO A 41 -3.34 9.83 33.61
N THR A 42 -2.88 9.94 34.86
CA THR A 42 -2.34 11.18 35.43
C THR A 42 -0.82 11.27 35.37
N GLN A 43 -0.11 10.15 35.26
CA GLN A 43 1.37 10.07 35.23
C GLN A 43 1.94 9.59 33.89
N GLY A 44 1.16 8.86 33.09
CA GLY A 44 1.61 8.23 31.85
C GLY A 44 2.38 6.92 32.03
N ILE A 45 2.37 6.37 33.25
CA ILE A 45 3.21 5.23 33.68
C ILE A 45 2.59 4.54 34.91
N ASN A 46 2.69 3.22 34.98
CA ASN A 46 2.30 2.41 36.14
C ASN A 46 3.23 1.19 36.30
N SER A 47 3.42 0.71 37.53
CA SER A 47 4.46 -0.25 37.91
C SER A 47 3.89 -1.44 38.67
N TYR A 48 4.21 -2.64 38.17
CA TYR A 48 3.67 -3.91 38.62
C TYR A 48 4.83 -4.80 39.10
N THR A 49 5.05 -4.79 40.42
CA THR A 49 6.24 -5.37 41.04
C THR A 49 5.94 -6.69 41.74
N LYS A 50 6.77 -7.72 41.52
CA LYS A 50 6.60 -9.08 42.04
C LYS A 50 7.95 -9.64 42.51
N TRP A 51 7.95 -10.43 43.58
CA TRP A 51 9.13 -11.14 44.07
C TRP A 51 9.12 -12.60 43.60
N VAL A 52 10.19 -13.01 42.93
CA VAL A 52 10.43 -14.38 42.46
C VAL A 52 11.57 -14.98 43.26
N LYS A 53 11.47 -16.27 43.62
CA LYS A 53 12.58 -17.04 44.16
C LYS A 53 13.19 -17.93 43.08
N PHE A 54 14.24 -17.43 42.44
CA PHE A 54 15.10 -18.17 41.50
C PHE A 54 16.04 -19.16 42.23
N PRO A 55 16.79 -20.02 41.50
CA PRO A 55 17.76 -20.92 42.10
C PRO A 55 18.86 -20.20 42.89
N SER A 56 19.46 -20.88 43.86
CA SER A 56 20.61 -20.35 44.60
C SER A 56 21.85 -20.22 43.71
N GLN A 57 22.85 -19.44 44.15
CA GLN A 57 24.13 -19.29 43.45
C GLN A 57 24.93 -20.60 43.29
N GLU A 58 24.59 -21.64 44.05
CA GLU A 58 25.28 -22.96 44.02
C GLU A 58 24.83 -23.86 42.85
N LEU A 59 23.75 -23.52 42.12
CA LEU A 59 23.25 -24.32 41.00
C LEU A 59 23.80 -23.82 39.67
N ASP A 60 24.50 -24.68 38.93
CA ASP A 60 24.91 -24.35 37.55
C ASP A 60 23.70 -24.19 36.62
N ILE A 61 23.70 -23.13 35.82
CA ILE A 61 22.65 -22.78 34.85
C ILE A 61 23.25 -22.80 33.45
N ARG A 62 22.63 -23.59 32.56
CA ARG A 62 23.00 -23.68 31.15
C ARG A 62 22.34 -22.57 30.31
N LYS A 63 21.04 -22.30 30.56
CA LYS A 63 20.23 -21.32 29.81
C LYS A 63 19.08 -20.76 30.66
N ILE A 64 18.71 -19.50 30.43
CA ILE A 64 17.49 -18.87 30.95
C ILE A 64 16.68 -18.25 29.80
N THR A 65 15.49 -18.78 29.54
CA THR A 65 14.53 -18.23 28.58
C THR A 65 13.44 -17.49 29.34
N MET A 66 13.30 -16.18 29.12
CA MET A 66 12.16 -15.40 29.61
C MET A 66 11.03 -15.44 28.58
N TYR A 67 9.79 -15.60 29.04
CA TYR A 67 8.60 -15.50 28.20
C TYR A 67 7.71 -14.34 28.64
N VAL A 68 7.09 -13.69 27.68
CA VAL A 68 6.15 -12.58 27.89
C VAL A 68 4.87 -12.90 27.15
N THR A 69 3.79 -13.20 27.88
CA THR A 69 2.49 -13.54 27.30
C THR A 69 1.53 -12.38 27.49
N PHE A 70 1.02 -11.82 26.39
CA PHE A 70 -0.06 -10.84 26.40
C PHE A 70 -1.41 -11.55 26.18
N GLY A 71 -2.51 -10.94 26.62
CA GLY A 71 -3.87 -11.34 26.30
C GLY A 71 -4.91 -10.27 26.67
N CYS A 72 -6.15 -10.41 26.21
CA CYS A 72 -7.22 -9.49 26.61
C CYS A 72 -7.80 -9.87 27.99
N PRO A 73 -8.13 -8.88 28.86
CA PRO A 73 -8.79 -9.16 30.13
C PRO A 73 -10.21 -9.71 29.98
N ASP A 74 -10.62 -10.56 30.93
CA ASP A 74 -11.95 -11.16 30.93
C ASP A 74 -13.09 -10.14 31.20
N THR A 75 -12.76 -8.97 31.79
CA THR A 75 -13.73 -7.97 32.29
C THR A 75 -13.64 -6.59 31.63
N MET A 76 -12.67 -6.37 30.74
CA MET A 76 -12.41 -5.10 30.04
C MET A 76 -11.71 -5.41 28.72
N ARG A 77 -11.79 -4.52 27.72
CA ARG A 77 -11.21 -4.80 26.40
C ARG A 77 -9.67 -4.71 26.42
N CYS A 78 -9.01 -5.24 25.39
CA CYS A 78 -7.59 -4.94 25.16
C CYS A 78 -7.36 -3.42 25.01
N ALA A 79 -6.17 -2.93 25.37
CA ALA A 79 -5.75 -1.53 25.19
C ALA A 79 -5.84 -1.07 23.71
N ASP A 80 -5.99 0.24 23.47
CA ASP A 80 -6.14 0.76 22.10
C ASP A 80 -4.80 1.03 21.37
N TRP A 81 -3.67 1.14 22.09
CA TRP A 81 -2.44 1.79 21.61
C TRP A 81 -1.15 0.99 21.80
N ASP A 82 -0.11 1.39 21.06
CA ASP A 82 1.27 0.96 21.22
C ASP A 82 2.04 1.86 22.21
N TYR A 83 2.54 1.23 23.28
CA TYR A 83 3.28 1.89 24.36
C TYR A 83 4.58 1.14 24.67
N LEU A 84 5.58 1.90 25.12
CA LEU A 84 6.92 1.40 25.42
C LEU A 84 6.93 0.82 26.84
N ASP A 85 6.93 -0.50 26.95
CA ASP A 85 6.85 -1.21 28.22
C ASP A 85 8.17 -1.95 28.53
N HIS A 86 8.54 -1.93 29.81
CA HIS A 86 9.85 -2.38 30.28
C HIS A 86 9.73 -3.51 31.31
N ILE A 87 10.66 -4.47 31.24
CA ILE A 87 10.78 -5.58 32.19
C ILE A 87 12.11 -5.41 32.93
N MET A 88 12.03 -5.05 34.21
CA MET A 88 13.18 -4.66 35.01
C MET A 88 13.47 -5.67 36.12
N VAL A 89 14.75 -5.93 36.39
CA VAL A 89 15.21 -6.40 37.71
C VAL A 89 15.33 -5.16 38.61
N GLN A 90 14.38 -5.02 39.52
CA GLN A 90 14.29 -3.90 40.45
C GLN A 90 15.34 -4.04 41.55
N ARG A 91 15.35 -5.17 42.28
CA ARG A 91 16.24 -5.46 43.42
C ARG A 91 16.61 -6.95 43.49
N VAL A 92 17.74 -7.25 44.12
CA VAL A 92 18.20 -8.61 44.44
C VAL A 92 18.52 -8.75 45.92
N GLY A 93 18.30 -9.93 46.51
CA GLY A 93 18.62 -10.21 47.93
C GLY A 93 17.58 -9.74 48.96
N GLY A 94 16.48 -9.09 48.54
CA GLY A 94 15.33 -8.76 49.39
C GLY A 94 15.01 -7.27 49.49
N ILE A 95 13.92 -6.95 50.20
CA ILE A 95 13.28 -5.61 50.22
C ILE A 95 14.13 -4.46 50.77
N ASN A 96 15.26 -4.75 51.43
CA ASN A 96 16.17 -3.76 52.02
C ASN A 96 17.42 -3.49 51.16
N SER A 97 17.56 -4.17 50.01
CA SER A 97 18.63 -3.93 49.06
C SER A 97 18.41 -2.62 48.30
N SER A 98 19.49 -2.04 47.78
CA SER A 98 19.45 -0.94 46.82
C SER A 98 18.85 -1.39 45.49
N ASP A 99 18.12 -0.48 44.82
CA ASP A 99 17.64 -0.70 43.47
C ASP A 99 18.79 -0.87 42.47
N LEU A 100 18.64 -1.84 41.55
CA LEU A 100 19.49 -2.03 40.37
C LEU A 100 18.89 -1.34 39.14
N ASN A 101 17.56 -1.44 38.95
CA ASN A 101 16.83 -0.92 37.80
C ASN A 101 17.36 -1.42 36.44
N TRP A 102 17.73 -2.71 36.32
CA TRP A 102 18.26 -3.25 35.06
C TRP A 102 17.16 -3.84 34.16
N GLU A 103 17.00 -3.27 32.98
CA GLU A 103 16.09 -3.78 31.94
C GLU A 103 16.60 -5.08 31.32
N ILE A 104 15.85 -6.17 31.52
CA ILE A 104 16.15 -7.50 30.96
C ILE A 104 15.39 -7.78 29.66
N GLY A 105 14.31 -7.04 29.40
CA GLY A 105 13.52 -7.10 28.17
C GLY A 105 12.62 -5.87 27.98
N ARG A 106 12.27 -5.61 26.72
CA ARG A 106 11.47 -4.45 26.28
C ARG A 106 10.43 -4.90 25.27
N ILE A 107 9.18 -4.53 25.46
CA ILE A 107 8.10 -4.79 24.50
C ILE A 107 7.41 -3.48 24.16
N ILE A 108 7.02 -3.33 22.90
CA ILE A 108 6.05 -2.31 22.54
C ILE A 108 4.69 -3.00 22.47
N THR A 109 3.68 -2.48 23.16
CA THR A 109 2.35 -3.13 23.21
C THR A 109 1.71 -3.21 21.81
N PRO A 110 0.90 -4.24 21.52
CA PRO A 110 0.21 -4.34 20.24
C PRO A 110 -0.99 -3.40 20.19
N TYR A 111 -1.50 -3.09 19.00
CA TYR A 111 -2.75 -2.35 18.87
C TYR A 111 -3.96 -3.26 19.13
N GLY A 112 -4.34 -3.36 20.40
CA GLY A 112 -5.32 -4.32 20.91
C GLY A 112 -6.76 -4.16 20.42
N GLY A 113 -7.10 -3.05 19.75
CA GLY A 113 -8.42 -2.78 19.18
C GLY A 113 -8.89 -3.74 18.07
N PHE A 114 -8.10 -4.76 17.70
CA PHE A 114 -8.51 -5.87 16.82
C PHE A 114 -9.00 -7.09 17.61
N PHE A 115 -8.53 -7.30 18.85
CA PHE A 115 -8.57 -8.60 19.53
C PHE A 115 -9.83 -8.84 20.38
N ASP A 116 -10.31 -10.08 20.37
CA ASP A 116 -11.40 -10.59 21.21
C ASP A 116 -10.89 -11.14 22.56
N ASN A 117 -11.78 -11.35 23.53
CA ASN A 117 -11.43 -11.70 24.92
C ASN A 117 -10.66 -13.02 25.10
N ASP A 118 -10.66 -13.93 24.12
CA ASP A 118 -9.91 -15.19 24.14
C ASP A 118 -8.52 -15.10 23.49
N TRP A 119 -8.15 -13.93 22.96
CA TRP A 119 -6.85 -13.69 22.35
C TRP A 119 -5.71 -13.68 23.38
N GLN A 120 -4.59 -14.30 23.01
CA GLN A 120 -3.31 -14.23 23.68
C GLN A 120 -2.16 -14.42 22.68
N PHE A 121 -0.95 -13.97 23.02
CA PHE A 121 0.27 -14.19 22.24
C PHE A 121 1.50 -14.26 23.14
N LYS A 122 2.34 -15.30 22.98
CA LYS A 122 3.52 -15.58 23.80
C LYS A 122 4.85 -15.32 23.07
N TRP A 123 5.55 -14.29 23.51
CA TRP A 123 6.93 -13.99 23.12
C TRP A 123 7.95 -14.72 24.00
N GLN A 124 9.19 -14.81 23.52
CA GLN A 124 10.35 -15.34 24.25
C GLN A 124 11.62 -14.51 23.98
N ALA A 125 12.56 -14.50 24.93
CA ALA A 125 13.90 -13.94 24.78
C ALA A 125 14.93 -14.68 25.65
N ASP A 126 16.16 -14.83 25.16
CA ASP A 126 17.29 -15.34 25.96
C ASP A 126 17.75 -14.25 26.95
N VAL A 127 17.76 -14.56 28.25
CA VAL A 127 18.22 -13.69 29.33
C VAL A 127 19.35 -14.33 30.15
N THR A 128 20.03 -15.34 29.60
CA THR A 128 21.10 -16.12 30.27
C THR A 128 22.28 -15.24 30.72
N ASP A 129 22.54 -14.11 30.06
CA ASP A 129 23.56 -13.14 30.48
C ASP A 129 23.31 -12.55 31.88
N PHE A 130 22.05 -12.54 32.34
CA PHE A 130 21.67 -12.09 33.68
C PHE A 130 21.68 -13.22 34.73
N SER A 131 22.17 -14.42 34.40
CA SER A 131 22.18 -15.60 35.29
C SER A 131 22.98 -15.42 36.59
N MET A 132 23.84 -14.40 36.72
CA MET A 132 24.47 -14.05 37.99
C MET A 132 23.53 -13.29 38.95
N ILE A 133 22.56 -12.52 38.42
CA ILE A 133 21.61 -11.71 39.22
C ILE A 133 20.22 -12.35 39.33
N LEU A 134 19.84 -13.23 38.40
CA LEU A 134 18.60 -14.03 38.46
C LEU A 134 18.79 -15.21 39.44
N ARG A 135 19.05 -14.88 40.72
CA ARG A 135 19.45 -15.79 41.80
C ARG A 135 18.73 -15.48 43.11
N ASP A 136 18.35 -16.53 43.82
CA ASP A 136 17.63 -16.45 45.10
C ASP A 136 16.43 -15.49 45.02
N SER A 137 16.32 -14.50 45.91
CA SER A 137 15.18 -13.56 45.94
C SER A 137 15.44 -12.38 45.01
N VAL A 138 14.65 -12.27 43.94
CA VAL A 138 14.75 -11.20 42.92
C VAL A 138 13.40 -10.51 42.78
N GLU A 139 13.41 -9.19 42.66
CA GLU A 139 12.22 -8.39 42.39
C GLU A 139 12.15 -8.03 40.91
N ILE A 140 11.11 -8.52 40.23
CA ILE A 140 10.83 -8.24 38.83
C ILE A 140 9.72 -7.18 38.77
N ASN A 141 9.96 -6.11 38.04
CA ASN A 141 9.04 -4.99 37.89
C ASN A 141 8.65 -4.87 36.41
N TYR A 142 7.36 -5.00 36.12
CA TYR A 142 6.81 -4.67 34.81
C TYR A 142 6.30 -3.23 34.83
N ILE A 143 6.85 -2.41 33.95
CA ILE A 143 6.49 -1.00 33.83
C ILE A 143 5.66 -0.85 32.56
N HIS A 144 4.39 -0.49 32.75
CA HIS A 144 3.47 -0.16 31.67
C HIS A 144 3.43 1.36 31.48
N THR A 145 3.55 1.85 30.24
CA THR A 145 3.44 3.28 29.94
C THR A 145 2.18 3.61 29.14
N GLY A 146 1.91 4.90 28.93
CA GLY A 146 0.84 5.37 28.05
C GLY A 146 -0.22 6.25 28.71
N TRP A 147 -1.07 6.88 27.90
CA TRP A 147 -2.02 7.91 28.32
C TRP A 147 -3.45 7.58 27.86
N GLU A 148 -4.01 6.49 28.38
CA GLU A 148 -5.38 6.05 28.08
C GLU A 148 -6.22 5.77 29.34
N PRO A 149 -7.57 5.76 29.25
CA PRO A 149 -8.44 5.44 30.38
C PRO A 149 -8.19 4.04 30.94
N ASN A 150 -8.07 3.92 32.25
CA ASN A 150 -7.76 2.66 32.94
C ASN A 150 -9.00 1.95 33.54
N ASN A 151 -10.19 2.28 33.04
CA ASN A 151 -11.47 1.79 33.56
C ASN A 151 -12.31 0.99 32.54
N ASP A 152 -12.00 1.05 31.24
CA ASP A 152 -12.68 0.26 30.19
C ASP A 152 -11.77 -0.72 29.43
N ARG A 153 -10.45 -0.65 29.65
CA ARG A 153 -9.42 -1.41 28.90
C ARG A 153 -8.17 -1.73 29.73
N GLY A 154 -7.36 -2.65 29.24
CA GLY A 154 -6.02 -2.97 29.73
C GLY A 154 -5.41 -4.17 29.03
N TRP A 155 -4.35 -4.74 29.60
CA TRP A 155 -3.78 -6.03 29.18
C TRP A 155 -3.84 -7.05 30.31
N LEU A 156 -3.88 -8.33 29.97
CA LEU A 156 -3.33 -9.39 30.82
C LEU A 156 -1.88 -9.63 30.43
N ILE A 157 -0.99 -9.64 31.42
CA ILE A 157 0.39 -10.10 31.22
C ILE A 157 0.67 -11.37 32.03
N SER A 158 1.51 -12.24 31.47
CA SER A 158 2.26 -13.24 32.24
C SER A 158 3.75 -13.17 31.89
N ILE A 159 4.60 -13.24 32.91
CA ILE A 159 6.06 -13.24 32.77
C ILE A 159 6.58 -14.51 33.43
N ASP A 160 7.07 -15.43 32.59
CA ASP A 160 7.61 -16.73 32.99
C ASP A 160 9.12 -16.79 32.70
N PHE A 161 9.83 -17.64 33.44
CA PHE A 161 11.23 -17.98 33.19
C PHE A 161 11.39 -19.50 33.19
N GLU A 162 11.92 -20.03 32.10
CA GLU A 162 12.41 -21.41 31.99
C GLU A 162 13.92 -21.41 32.20
N ILE A 163 14.41 -22.23 33.13
CA ILE A 163 15.84 -22.36 33.46
C ILE A 163 16.27 -23.80 33.23
N ILE A 164 17.19 -23.99 32.30
CA ILE A 164 17.85 -25.28 32.06
C ILE A 164 19.09 -25.33 32.96
N THR A 165 19.18 -26.32 33.84
CA THR A 165 20.31 -26.50 34.75
C THR A 165 21.47 -27.23 34.05
N GLY A 166 22.68 -27.07 34.58
CA GLY A 166 23.89 -27.76 34.10
C GLY A 166 24.98 -26.78 33.65
N THR A 167 26.10 -27.34 33.18
CA THR A 167 27.36 -26.61 32.99
C THR A 167 27.18 -25.34 32.12
N PRO A 168 27.43 -24.13 32.65
CA PRO A 168 27.28 -22.91 31.88
C PRO A 168 28.27 -22.88 30.71
N VAL A 169 27.84 -22.38 29.56
CA VAL A 169 28.67 -22.22 28.35
C VAL A 169 30.00 -21.52 28.67
N ALA A 170 29.92 -20.43 29.42
CA ALA A 170 31.02 -19.81 30.15
C ALA A 170 30.51 -19.29 31.51
N VAL A 171 31.38 -19.27 32.52
CA VAL A 171 31.03 -18.73 33.85
C VAL A 171 31.10 -17.20 33.81
N PRO A 172 30.01 -16.47 34.14
CA PRO A 172 30.06 -15.01 34.26
C PRO A 172 30.88 -14.59 35.47
N ILE A 173 31.67 -13.52 35.32
CA ILE A 173 32.55 -12.93 36.34
C ILE A 173 31.94 -11.65 36.88
N SER A 174 31.49 -10.77 35.99
CA SER A 174 30.88 -9.48 36.32
C SER A 174 29.93 -9.05 35.21
N ILE A 175 28.98 -8.18 35.53
CA ILE A 175 28.11 -7.47 34.58
C ILE A 175 28.07 -6.00 34.96
N THR A 176 28.34 -5.14 33.98
CA THR A 176 28.48 -3.69 34.13
C THR A 176 27.48 -2.99 33.23
N GLU A 177 26.71 -2.06 33.80
CA GLU A 177 25.86 -1.16 33.01
C GLU A 177 26.71 -0.15 32.24
N ILE A 178 26.51 -0.06 30.93
CA ILE A 178 27.15 0.91 30.05
C ILE A 178 26.19 2.09 29.81
N TYR A 179 24.96 1.79 29.40
CA TYR A 179 23.87 2.75 29.20
C TYR A 179 22.55 2.14 29.69
N ASN A 180 21.63 2.96 30.19
CA ASN A 180 20.28 2.58 30.66
C ASN A 180 19.41 3.86 30.75
N ASP A 181 19.29 4.59 29.63
CA ASP A 181 18.79 5.98 29.61
C ASP A 181 18.19 6.42 28.26
N HIS A 182 17.60 7.63 28.23
CA HIS A 182 16.96 8.29 27.10
C HIS A 182 17.84 9.41 26.51
N PHE A 183 18.50 9.14 25.38
CA PHE A 183 19.40 10.07 24.72
C PHE A 183 18.67 10.93 23.68
N PRO A 184 18.66 12.28 23.77
CA PRO A 184 18.06 13.14 22.76
C PRO A 184 18.69 12.92 21.38
N TYR A 185 17.87 12.89 20.33
CA TYR A 185 18.33 12.68 18.96
C TYR A 185 17.71 13.74 18.05
N GLY A 186 18.54 14.62 17.47
CA GLY A 186 18.11 15.77 16.69
C GLY A 186 18.11 17.12 17.43
N ASP A 187 18.30 17.13 18.76
CA ASP A 187 18.36 18.38 19.54
C ASP A 187 19.69 19.12 19.30
N SER A 188 19.63 20.29 18.65
CA SER A 188 20.81 21.13 18.39
C SER A 188 21.42 21.75 19.66
N LEU A 189 20.66 21.81 20.77
CA LEU A 189 21.13 22.26 22.08
C LEU A 189 21.65 21.11 22.95
N LYS A 190 21.33 19.86 22.60
CA LYS A 190 21.85 18.63 23.23
C LYS A 190 22.17 17.55 22.17
N PRO A 191 23.21 17.76 21.34
CA PRO A 191 23.61 16.77 20.34
C PRO A 191 23.86 15.39 20.96
N ILE A 192 23.53 14.32 20.24
CA ILE A 192 23.58 12.96 20.80
C ILE A 192 25.01 12.52 21.15
N ASP A 193 26.02 12.99 20.42
CA ASP A 193 27.44 12.77 20.71
C ASP A 193 27.93 13.47 22.00
N GLN A 194 27.18 14.45 22.49
CA GLN A 194 27.45 15.15 23.76
C GLN A 194 26.66 14.58 24.95
N THR A 195 25.73 13.64 24.71
CA THR A 195 24.92 12.99 25.75
C THR A 195 25.20 11.49 25.87
N LEU A 196 25.34 10.79 24.74
CA LEU A 196 25.77 9.39 24.63
C LEU A 196 27.30 9.28 24.78
N LEU A 197 27.81 9.78 25.91
CA LEU A 197 29.25 9.88 26.16
C LEU A 197 29.91 8.50 26.29
N PRO A 198 31.20 8.34 25.89
CA PRO A 198 31.92 7.09 26.05
C PRO A 198 32.00 6.61 27.51
N LYS A 199 32.09 5.30 27.70
CA LYS A 199 32.25 4.66 29.00
C LYS A 199 33.56 3.86 29.00
N SER A 200 34.32 3.91 30.09
CA SER A 200 35.41 2.96 30.31
C SER A 200 34.97 1.82 31.22
N PHE A 201 35.60 0.67 31.04
CA PHE A 201 35.48 -0.50 31.91
C PHE A 201 36.86 -1.13 32.10
N ILE A 202 37.04 -1.83 33.23
CA ILE A 202 38.27 -2.58 33.51
C ILE A 202 37.96 -4.07 33.35
N THR A 203 38.84 -4.77 32.64
CA THR A 203 38.72 -6.21 32.44
C THR A 203 39.20 -6.95 33.69
N GLU A 204 38.31 -7.70 34.33
CA GLU A 204 38.57 -8.45 35.56
C GLU A 204 39.56 -9.60 35.33
N THR A 205 40.26 -10.00 36.40
CA THR A 205 41.21 -11.12 36.32
C THR A 205 40.50 -12.43 35.98
N ASN A 206 41.07 -13.20 35.05
CA ASN A 206 40.53 -14.45 34.49
C ASN A 206 39.37 -14.29 33.49
N THR A 207 39.08 -13.06 33.04
CA THR A 207 38.22 -12.83 31.87
C THR A 207 38.93 -13.26 30.59
N ASP A 208 38.25 -14.08 29.80
CA ASP A 208 38.73 -14.61 28.51
C ASP A 208 38.10 -13.83 27.34
N PHE A 209 36.79 -13.55 27.44
CA PHE A 209 36.05 -12.71 26.52
C PHE A 209 35.02 -11.82 27.24
N VAL A 210 34.61 -10.76 26.56
CA VAL A 210 33.61 -9.80 27.05
C VAL A 210 32.42 -9.79 26.10
N ARG A 211 31.22 -9.99 26.61
CA ARG A 211 29.98 -9.90 25.84
C ARG A 211 29.36 -8.52 25.97
N LEU A 212 28.90 -7.95 24.87
CA LEU A 212 28.01 -6.78 24.90
C LEU A 212 26.59 -7.20 24.54
N ARG A 213 25.64 -6.82 25.38
CA ARG A 213 24.20 -7.01 25.19
C ARG A 213 23.54 -5.63 25.04
N VAL A 214 22.81 -5.38 23.95
CA VAL A 214 22.20 -4.06 23.67
C VAL A 214 20.71 -4.19 23.33
N LEU A 215 19.86 -3.48 24.07
CA LEU A 215 18.47 -3.19 23.74
C LEU A 215 18.35 -1.70 23.39
N GLN A 216 18.12 -1.40 22.11
CA GLN A 216 17.95 -0.02 21.63
C GLN A 216 16.70 0.14 20.78
N THR A 217 15.95 1.21 21.02
CA THR A 217 14.77 1.61 20.24
C THR A 217 14.71 3.13 20.11
N GLY A 218 14.47 3.66 18.92
CA GLY A 218 14.24 5.09 18.70
C GLY A 218 12.76 5.45 18.81
N HIS A 219 12.42 6.60 19.41
CA HIS A 219 11.04 7.01 19.71
C HIS A 219 10.83 8.51 19.48
N GLY A 220 9.63 8.91 19.05
CA GLY A 220 9.31 10.31 18.74
C GLY A 220 9.86 10.76 17.38
N MET A 221 9.33 11.85 16.84
CA MET A 221 9.63 12.30 15.47
C MET A 221 9.51 13.82 15.33
N ASP A 222 10.40 14.42 14.53
CA ASP A 222 10.35 15.83 14.16
C ASP A 222 10.85 16.07 12.72
N GLU A 223 10.46 17.22 12.16
CA GLU A 223 10.90 17.66 10.82
C GLU A 223 12.44 17.89 10.74
N PRO A 224 13.06 17.70 9.57
CA PRO A 224 12.44 17.37 8.29
C PRO A 224 12.06 15.88 8.15
N ASP A 225 12.90 14.98 8.64
CA ASP A 225 12.89 13.56 8.23
C ASP A 225 12.06 12.63 9.15
N ASN A 226 11.33 13.17 10.13
CA ASN A 226 10.64 12.40 11.19
C ASN A 226 11.58 11.46 11.98
N CYS A 227 12.86 11.85 12.08
CA CYS A 227 13.88 11.05 12.72
C CYS A 227 13.74 10.98 14.25
N GLY A 228 14.16 9.85 14.78
CA GLY A 228 13.81 9.38 16.13
C GLY A 228 13.11 8.03 15.99
N GLU A 229 11.94 8.00 15.34
CA GLU A 229 11.12 6.80 15.13
C GLU A 229 10.99 6.39 13.66
N PHE A 230 10.66 7.32 12.75
CA PHE A 230 10.25 7.01 11.37
C PHE A 230 11.29 7.36 10.30
N CYS A 231 12.58 7.23 10.61
CA CYS A 231 13.64 7.35 9.61
C CYS A 231 14.73 6.27 9.77
N SER A 232 15.29 5.80 8.65
CA SER A 232 16.41 4.85 8.66
C SER A 232 17.72 5.57 9.00
N LYS A 233 18.42 5.09 10.03
CA LYS A 233 19.71 5.60 10.51
C LYS A 233 20.62 4.48 10.96
N TYR A 234 21.94 4.66 10.84
CA TYR A 234 22.91 3.70 11.39
C TYR A 234 23.39 4.05 12.81
N ARG A 235 23.88 3.01 13.49
CA ARG A 235 24.65 3.04 14.72
C ARG A 235 26.00 2.36 14.50
N GLU A 236 27.03 2.89 15.14
CA GLU A 236 28.37 2.32 15.20
C GLU A 236 28.78 2.11 16.66
N ILE A 237 29.58 1.06 16.91
CA ILE A 237 30.24 0.83 18.20
C ILE A 237 31.73 0.78 17.98
N TYR A 238 32.46 1.51 18.82
CA TYR A 238 33.90 1.52 18.89
C TYR A 238 34.39 0.96 20.22
N LEU A 239 35.46 0.14 20.16
CA LEU A 239 36.21 -0.34 21.32
C LEU A 239 37.68 0.04 21.13
N ASP A 240 38.21 0.87 22.03
CA ASP A 240 39.57 1.44 21.93
C ASP A 240 39.85 2.03 20.53
N ASP A 241 38.89 2.80 20.01
CA ASP A 241 38.83 3.41 18.66
C ASP A 241 38.83 2.45 17.46
N ASN A 242 38.65 1.15 17.67
CA ASN A 242 38.37 0.17 16.61
C ASN A 242 36.85 0.01 16.42
N LEU A 243 36.35 0.13 15.19
CA LEU A 243 34.94 -0.16 14.87
C LEU A 243 34.68 -1.66 15.03
N VAL A 244 33.86 -2.06 16.02
CA VAL A 244 33.50 -3.46 16.27
C VAL A 244 32.15 -3.85 15.67
N GLN A 245 31.25 -2.87 15.49
CA GLN A 245 29.93 -3.11 14.90
C GLN A 245 29.46 -1.85 14.17
N LYS A 246 28.85 -2.03 12.99
CA LYS A 246 27.97 -1.04 12.35
C LYS A 246 26.65 -1.70 12.00
N ARG A 247 25.53 -1.09 12.43
CA ARG A 247 24.18 -1.64 12.25
C ARG A 247 23.24 -0.57 11.70
N GLN A 248 22.37 -0.93 10.76
CA GLN A 248 21.20 -0.13 10.42
C GLN A 248 20.12 -0.35 11.48
N MET A 249 19.62 0.74 12.06
CA MET A 249 18.61 0.70 13.13
C MET A 249 17.18 0.63 12.57
N TRP A 250 17.01 0.47 11.26
CA TRP A 250 15.71 0.29 10.63
C TRP A 250 15.22 -1.15 10.77
N MET A 251 13.96 -1.34 11.15
CA MET A 251 13.32 -2.64 11.28
C MET A 251 12.04 -2.68 10.45
N THR A 252 11.91 -3.72 9.63
CA THR A 252 10.73 -3.90 8.78
C THR A 252 9.59 -4.61 9.51
N CYS A 253 8.40 -3.98 9.51
CA CYS A 253 7.32 -4.35 10.42
C CYS A 253 6.17 -5.14 9.79
N GLY A 254 6.01 -5.10 8.46
CA GLY A 254 4.98 -5.86 7.75
C GLY A 254 5.07 -7.40 7.89
N ASP A 255 6.20 -7.94 8.37
CA ASP A 255 6.42 -9.38 8.61
C ASP A 255 6.22 -9.81 10.09
N ASN A 256 5.75 -8.90 10.96
CA ASN A 256 5.53 -9.17 12.39
C ASN A 256 4.66 -10.43 12.59
N PRO A 257 5.11 -11.46 13.36
CA PRO A 257 4.35 -12.70 13.52
C PRO A 257 3.03 -12.50 14.27
N LEU A 258 2.88 -11.41 15.03
CA LEU A 258 1.58 -10.93 15.52
C LEU A 258 0.91 -10.07 14.44
N TYR A 259 0.02 -10.69 13.68
CA TYR A 259 -0.85 -10.05 12.69
C TYR A 259 -2.21 -10.76 12.65
N PRO A 260 -3.29 -10.10 12.20
CA PRO A 260 -3.40 -8.64 12.00
C PRO A 260 -3.34 -7.89 13.33
N GLN A 261 -3.21 -6.57 13.30
CA GLN A 261 -3.44 -5.69 14.46
C GLN A 261 -4.31 -4.50 14.04
N ALA A 262 -4.74 -3.67 14.98
CA ALA A 262 -5.21 -2.32 14.63
C ALA A 262 -4.01 -1.38 14.39
N GLY A 263 -4.25 -0.07 14.23
CA GLY A 263 -3.20 0.95 14.21
C GLY A 263 -2.15 0.80 13.10
N THR A 264 -1.03 1.51 13.20
CA THR A 264 0.02 1.57 12.16
C THR A 264 1.08 0.47 12.34
N TRP A 265 0.64 -0.78 12.56
CA TRP A 265 1.53 -1.89 12.91
C TRP A 265 2.54 -2.28 11.82
N ILE A 266 2.19 -2.06 10.55
CA ILE A 266 3.06 -2.37 9.40
C ILE A 266 4.21 -1.37 9.18
N PHE A 267 4.11 -0.15 9.72
CA PHE A 267 5.11 0.90 9.43
C PHE A 267 6.45 0.57 10.09
N ASP A 268 7.46 0.44 9.23
CA ASP A 268 8.87 0.30 9.58
C ASP A 268 9.35 1.45 10.49
N ARG A 269 10.23 1.12 11.43
CA ARG A 269 10.60 2.00 12.56
C ARG A 269 12.05 1.76 13.04
N ALA A 270 12.50 2.64 13.93
CA ALA A 270 13.82 2.62 14.59
C ALA A 270 14.00 1.45 15.61
N ASN A 271 14.10 0.22 15.09
CA ASN A 271 14.42 -1.04 15.78
C ASN A 271 13.33 -1.58 16.74
N TRP A 272 12.06 -1.38 16.39
CA TRP A 272 10.91 -2.04 17.02
C TRP A 272 9.71 -2.05 16.09
N CYS A 273 8.69 -2.84 16.44
CA CYS A 273 7.38 -2.82 15.79
C CYS A 273 6.28 -2.94 16.87
N PRO A 274 5.08 -2.36 16.67
CA PRO A 274 3.94 -2.54 17.57
C PRO A 274 3.65 -4.01 17.86
N GLY A 275 3.52 -4.36 19.13
CA GLY A 275 3.32 -5.73 19.61
C GLY A 275 4.56 -6.60 19.77
N TYR A 276 5.75 -6.15 19.38
CA TYR A 276 6.96 -6.98 19.29
C TYR A 276 7.84 -6.91 20.55
N LEU A 277 8.25 -8.07 21.07
CA LEU A 277 9.29 -8.16 22.12
C LEU A 277 10.67 -7.94 21.50
N VAL A 278 11.27 -6.78 21.77
CA VAL A 278 12.56 -6.34 21.21
C VAL A 278 13.65 -7.34 21.61
N GLN A 279 14.25 -7.98 20.61
CA GLN A 279 15.34 -8.93 20.82
C GLN A 279 16.66 -8.16 21.02
N PRO A 280 17.52 -8.59 21.96
CA PRO A 280 18.80 -7.95 22.21
C PRO A 280 19.77 -8.21 21.06
N GLU A 281 20.59 -7.21 20.74
CA GLU A 281 21.84 -7.45 20.02
C GLU A 281 22.85 -8.06 20.99
N ILE A 282 23.49 -9.16 20.61
CA ILE A 282 24.50 -9.86 21.43
C ILE A 282 25.70 -10.19 20.54
N PHE A 283 26.90 -9.83 20.98
CA PHE A 283 28.17 -10.22 20.36
C PHE A 283 29.33 -10.10 21.35
N ASP A 284 30.38 -10.87 21.09
CA ASP A 284 31.56 -10.93 21.94
C ASP A 284 32.69 -10.04 21.40
N LEU A 285 33.44 -9.43 22.32
CA LEU A 285 34.44 -8.40 22.12
C LEU A 285 35.82 -8.88 22.56
N ALA A 286 36.84 -8.55 21.76
CA ALA A 286 38.23 -8.83 22.09
C ALA A 286 38.69 -7.98 23.29
N THR A 287 39.30 -8.63 24.28
CA THR A 287 39.65 -8.00 25.56
C THR A 287 41.10 -8.30 26.00
N THR A 288 41.58 -7.60 27.02
CA THR A 288 42.86 -7.89 27.68
C THR A 288 42.72 -7.75 29.19
N SER A 289 42.81 -8.87 29.91
CA SER A 289 42.73 -8.93 31.39
C SER A 289 43.59 -7.86 32.06
N GLY A 290 43.00 -7.09 32.98
CA GLY A 290 43.67 -6.02 33.73
C GLY A 290 43.88 -4.72 32.96
N LYS A 291 43.43 -4.61 31.70
CA LYS A 291 43.45 -3.36 30.92
C LYS A 291 42.14 -2.59 31.14
N GLU A 292 42.23 -1.26 31.24
CA GLU A 292 41.08 -0.37 31.00
C GLU A 292 40.83 -0.27 29.49
N GLN A 293 39.56 -0.38 29.09
CA GLN A 293 39.12 -0.24 27.69
C GLN A 293 37.96 0.76 27.61
N ILE A 294 37.86 1.47 26.49
CA ILE A 294 36.81 2.48 26.27
C ILE A 294 35.84 1.97 25.20
N ILE A 295 34.55 1.92 25.55
CA ILE A 295 33.46 1.67 24.61
C ILE A 295 32.73 2.99 24.29
N ARG A 296 32.46 3.21 23.00
CA ARG A 296 31.80 4.40 22.47
C ARG A 296 30.74 4.00 21.46
N PHE A 297 29.49 4.42 21.67
CA PHE A 297 28.45 4.32 20.66
C PHE A 297 28.44 5.63 19.86
N ILE A 298 28.20 5.54 18.55
CA ILE A 298 27.99 6.69 17.67
C ILE A 298 26.69 6.45 16.90
N MET A 299 25.78 7.42 16.94
CA MET A 299 24.62 7.45 16.06
C MET A 299 24.93 8.32 14.85
N GLU A 300 24.39 7.97 13.68
CA GLU A 300 24.43 8.83 12.50
C GLU A 300 23.93 10.26 12.84
N PRO A 301 24.65 11.33 12.46
CA PRO A 301 24.22 12.70 12.76
C PRO A 301 22.84 13.06 12.20
N TYR A 302 22.04 13.76 12.99
CA TYR A 302 20.75 14.33 12.63
C TYR A 302 20.51 15.62 13.43
N THR A 303 19.68 16.53 12.90
CA THR A 303 19.28 17.77 13.56
C THR A 303 17.89 18.16 13.12
N ALA A 304 16.97 18.31 14.07
CA ALA A 304 15.59 18.70 13.80
C ALA A 304 15.48 20.21 13.51
N THR A 305 14.52 20.59 12.66
CA THR A 305 14.19 21.99 12.36
C THR A 305 13.08 22.55 13.27
N LYS A 306 12.43 21.68 14.06
CA LYS A 306 11.33 22.01 15.00
C LYS A 306 11.67 21.60 16.44
N GLN A 307 10.65 21.57 17.32
CA GLN A 307 10.81 21.35 18.75
C GLN A 307 11.06 19.86 19.06
N ASN A 308 12.33 19.45 18.99
CA ASN A 308 12.71 18.04 19.05
C ASN A 308 12.09 17.23 20.21
N GLN A 309 11.46 16.12 19.86
CA GLN A 309 10.94 15.07 20.73
C GLN A 309 11.65 13.71 20.49
N GLY A 310 12.44 13.60 19.41
CA GLY A 310 13.18 12.40 19.03
C GLY A 310 14.21 11.98 20.08
N LYS A 311 14.20 10.71 20.45
CA LYS A 311 15.12 10.10 21.43
C LYS A 311 15.53 8.69 21.05
N GLN A 312 16.72 8.27 21.47
CA GLN A 312 17.18 6.88 21.47
C GLN A 312 17.11 6.34 22.91
N VAL A 313 16.33 5.28 23.11
CA VAL A 313 16.20 4.58 24.40
C VAL A 313 17.20 3.42 24.37
N ILE A 314 18.30 3.50 25.15
CA ILE A 314 19.42 2.56 25.06
C ILE A 314 19.71 1.94 26.42
N SER A 315 19.63 0.61 26.47
CA SER A 315 20.01 -0.22 27.61
C SER A 315 21.07 -1.21 27.16
N ALA A 316 22.29 -1.04 27.65
CA ALA A 316 23.48 -1.75 27.19
C ALA A 316 24.28 -2.27 28.39
N TYR A 317 24.52 -3.57 28.43
CA TYR A 317 25.24 -4.25 29.50
C TYR A 317 26.46 -4.98 28.95
N LEU A 318 27.55 -4.91 29.69
CA LEU A 318 28.82 -5.54 29.37
C LEU A 318 29.07 -6.65 30.39
N ILE A 319 29.11 -7.90 29.93
CA ILE A 319 29.25 -9.09 30.75
C ILE A 319 30.62 -9.71 30.52
N GLN A 320 31.38 -9.91 31.58
CA GLN A 320 32.72 -10.49 31.53
C GLN A 320 32.63 -11.99 31.80
N TYR A 321 33.24 -12.81 30.95
CA TYR A 321 33.15 -14.26 31.02
C TYR A 321 34.53 -14.91 31.18
N GLN A 322 34.58 -15.99 31.96
CA GLN A 322 35.69 -16.95 31.89
C GLN A 322 35.71 -17.64 30.52
N GLN A 323 36.78 -18.38 30.23
CA GLN A 323 36.84 -19.20 29.02
C GLN A 323 35.62 -20.14 28.90
N LEU A 324 35.19 -20.39 27.65
CA LEU A 324 34.17 -21.39 27.35
C LEU A 324 34.54 -22.75 27.96
N GLN A 325 33.59 -23.53 28.45
CA GLN A 325 33.89 -24.79 29.15
C GLN A 325 34.36 -25.91 28.19
N HIS A 326 33.96 -25.84 26.93
CA HIS A 326 34.13 -26.92 25.95
C HIS A 326 34.79 -26.45 24.65
N VAL A 327 35.44 -27.38 23.94
CA VAL A 327 36.11 -27.10 22.65
C VAL A 327 35.13 -27.29 21.49
N LEU A 328 34.33 -28.35 21.55
CA LEU A 328 33.17 -28.56 20.68
C LEU A 328 31.94 -28.76 21.55
N ASP A 329 30.98 -27.86 21.37
CA ASP A 329 29.71 -27.81 22.08
C ASP A 329 28.69 -27.20 21.10
N ILE A 330 27.77 -28.03 20.61
CA ILE A 330 26.71 -27.64 19.68
C ILE A 330 25.33 -27.96 20.25
N SER A 331 24.44 -26.96 20.21
CA SER A 331 23.10 -27.04 20.79
C SER A 331 22.01 -26.76 19.75
N ILE A 332 20.78 -27.19 20.04
CA ILE A 332 19.57 -26.76 19.31
C ILE A 332 18.88 -25.68 20.13
N GLU A 333 18.91 -24.45 19.62
CA GLU A 333 18.36 -23.27 20.30
C GLU A 333 16.83 -23.19 20.21
N ASP A 334 16.27 -23.53 19.04
CA ASP A 334 14.82 -23.60 18.82
C ASP A 334 14.44 -24.50 17.64
N ILE A 335 13.17 -24.92 17.58
CA ILE A 335 12.52 -25.54 16.41
C ILE A 335 11.47 -24.56 15.89
N VAL A 336 11.82 -23.91 14.77
CA VAL A 336 11.02 -22.90 14.08
C VAL A 336 9.86 -23.54 13.31
N ALA A 337 10.09 -24.72 12.71
CA ALA A 337 9.07 -25.47 12.00
C ALA A 337 9.38 -26.99 12.04
N PRO A 338 8.38 -27.87 12.22
CA PRO A 338 7.00 -27.56 12.58
C PRO A 338 6.90 -27.18 14.08
N SER A 339 6.04 -26.22 14.44
CA SER A 339 5.96 -25.69 15.82
C SER A 339 4.59 -25.05 16.10
N ILE A 340 4.14 -25.00 17.36
CA ILE A 340 2.99 -24.19 17.82
C ILE A 340 3.38 -22.84 18.43
N LYS A 341 4.67 -22.46 18.47
CA LYS A 341 5.10 -21.19 19.07
C LYS A 341 4.54 -19.99 18.28
N ASP A 342 3.90 -19.06 18.98
CA ASP A 342 3.22 -17.89 18.38
C ASP A 342 4.19 -17.02 17.55
N ILE A 343 5.44 -16.85 18.02
CA ILE A 343 6.51 -16.14 17.27
C ILE A 343 6.85 -16.76 15.90
N TYR A 344 6.41 -17.99 15.64
CA TYR A 344 6.59 -18.70 14.37
C TYR A 344 5.26 -19.01 13.67
N LEU A 345 4.14 -18.39 14.08
CA LEU A 345 2.81 -18.63 13.51
C LEU A 345 2.78 -18.40 11.99
N ARG A 346 3.44 -17.34 11.48
CA ARG A 346 3.57 -17.08 10.02
C ARG A 346 4.21 -18.22 9.22
N LYS A 347 4.95 -19.15 9.85
CA LYS A 347 5.58 -20.30 9.19
C LYS A 347 4.83 -21.62 9.39
N ASN A 348 3.81 -21.64 10.25
CA ASN A 348 3.22 -22.87 10.77
C ASN A 348 1.69 -22.97 10.51
N PRO A 349 1.11 -24.19 10.44
CA PRO A 349 1.77 -25.49 10.50
C PRO A 349 2.67 -25.71 9.28
N ALA A 350 3.67 -26.60 9.41
CA ALA A 350 4.58 -26.95 8.32
C ALA A 350 4.34 -28.38 7.85
N ALA A 351 4.25 -28.58 6.53
CA ALA A 351 4.06 -29.89 5.90
C ALA A 351 5.37 -30.49 5.36
N ALA A 352 6.42 -29.67 5.25
CA ALA A 352 7.72 -30.05 4.76
C ALA A 352 8.78 -29.07 5.27
N ASN A 353 10.03 -29.43 5.01
CA ASN A 353 11.27 -28.69 5.21
C ASN A 353 11.39 -28.11 6.64
N PRO A 354 11.57 -28.98 7.66
CA PRO A 354 11.68 -28.55 9.05
C PRO A 354 12.80 -27.52 9.24
N GLN A 355 12.59 -26.55 10.13
CA GLN A 355 13.54 -25.49 10.42
C GLN A 355 13.96 -25.53 11.90
N ILE A 356 15.26 -25.58 12.16
CA ILE A 356 15.84 -25.55 13.51
C ILE A 356 16.94 -24.48 13.59
N ILE A 357 17.20 -23.95 14.78
CA ILE A 357 18.33 -23.05 15.02
C ILE A 357 19.44 -23.84 15.71
N LEU A 358 20.63 -23.88 15.12
CA LEU A 358 21.83 -24.43 15.75
C LEU A 358 22.71 -23.30 16.28
N LYS A 359 23.45 -23.55 17.36
CA LYS A 359 24.39 -22.59 17.97
C LYS A 359 25.68 -23.28 18.39
N ASN A 360 26.80 -22.58 18.18
CA ASN A 360 28.12 -23.03 18.60
C ASN A 360 28.50 -22.37 19.93
N ASN A 361 28.55 -23.18 20.99
CA ASN A 361 28.93 -22.80 22.34
C ASN A 361 30.41 -23.16 22.65
N GLY A 362 31.11 -23.80 21.70
CA GLY A 362 32.49 -24.29 21.84
C GLY A 362 33.56 -23.31 21.33
N LYS A 363 34.83 -23.63 21.58
CA LYS A 363 36.01 -22.83 21.17
C LYS A 363 36.42 -23.00 19.70
N GLU A 364 36.00 -24.06 19.03
CA GLU A 364 36.29 -24.30 17.60
C GLU A 364 35.07 -23.93 16.73
N THR A 365 35.29 -23.26 15.59
CA THR A 365 34.26 -23.08 14.54
C THR A 365 33.77 -24.45 14.05
N ILE A 366 32.45 -24.62 13.90
CA ILE A 366 31.85 -25.88 13.47
C ILE A 366 31.51 -25.80 11.98
N TYR A 367 32.04 -26.76 11.21
CA TYR A 367 31.93 -26.84 9.75
C TYR A 367 31.02 -27.97 9.27
N SER A 368 30.65 -28.89 10.17
CA SER A 368 29.71 -29.97 9.89
C SER A 368 29.14 -30.59 11.16
N ALA A 369 27.92 -31.13 11.07
CA ALA A 369 27.25 -31.87 12.14
C ALA A 369 26.23 -32.86 11.56
N THR A 370 26.03 -33.99 12.23
CA THR A 370 24.91 -34.90 11.93
C THR A 370 23.65 -34.37 12.61
N ILE A 371 22.59 -34.17 11.84
CA ILE A 371 21.25 -33.84 12.36
C ILE A 371 20.36 -35.07 12.21
N ILE A 372 19.66 -35.43 13.27
CA ILE A 372 18.69 -36.53 13.36
C ILE A 372 17.35 -35.93 13.76
N TYR A 373 16.27 -36.32 13.12
CA TYR A 373 14.95 -35.76 13.41
C TYR A 373 13.81 -36.75 13.14
N LYS A 374 12.69 -36.55 13.84
CA LYS A 374 11.46 -37.34 13.67
C LYS A 374 10.24 -36.62 14.24
N THR A 375 9.08 -36.98 13.74
CA THR A 375 7.83 -36.88 14.49
C THR A 375 7.66 -38.18 15.29
N GLU A 376 7.14 -38.09 16.52
CA GLU A 376 6.87 -39.28 17.33
C GLU A 376 5.92 -40.27 16.62
N GLY A 377 6.19 -41.56 16.78
CA GLY A 377 5.49 -42.64 16.06
C GLY A 377 5.98 -42.89 14.62
N PHE A 378 6.76 -41.98 14.03
CA PHE A 378 7.30 -42.12 12.67
C PHE A 378 8.76 -42.56 12.63
N LYS A 379 9.23 -42.94 11.44
CA LYS A 379 10.62 -43.35 11.23
C LYS A 379 11.55 -42.14 11.33
N GLU A 380 12.65 -42.33 12.05
CA GLU A 380 13.75 -41.38 12.15
C GLU A 380 14.43 -41.07 10.81
N GLN A 381 14.64 -39.78 10.58
CA GLN A 381 15.35 -39.19 9.44
C GLN A 381 16.72 -38.68 9.92
N LYS A 382 17.70 -38.65 9.01
CA LYS A 382 19.06 -38.17 9.27
C LYS A 382 19.58 -37.37 8.07
N GLU A 383 20.28 -36.29 8.37
CA GLU A 383 20.88 -35.36 7.43
C GLU A 383 22.29 -34.98 7.93
N GLU A 384 23.20 -34.59 7.03
CA GLU A 384 24.57 -34.19 7.38
C GLU A 384 24.74 -32.72 6.96
N TRP A 385 24.62 -31.80 7.91
CA TRP A 385 24.82 -30.37 7.66
C TRP A 385 26.30 -30.06 7.44
N ARG A 386 26.56 -29.09 6.56
CA ARG A 386 27.87 -28.52 6.26
C ARG A 386 27.71 -27.03 6.01
N GLY A 387 28.56 -26.22 6.64
CA GLY A 387 28.53 -24.76 6.57
C GLY A 387 29.72 -24.18 7.30
N GLU A 388 29.55 -23.00 7.90
CA GLU A 388 30.52 -22.40 8.83
C GLU A 388 29.74 -21.70 9.94
N LEU A 389 29.82 -22.25 11.15
CA LEU A 389 29.15 -21.74 12.36
C LEU A 389 30.22 -21.26 13.37
N PRO A 390 30.63 -19.97 13.31
CA PRO A 390 31.59 -19.37 14.24
C PRO A 390 31.24 -19.52 15.71
N VAL A 391 32.24 -19.43 16.58
CA VAL A 391 32.10 -19.40 18.04
C VAL A 391 31.06 -18.35 18.46
N GLY A 392 30.13 -18.73 19.35
CA GLY A 392 29.06 -17.87 19.88
C GLY A 392 27.90 -17.58 18.91
N SER A 393 28.01 -17.93 17.64
CA SER A 393 27.00 -17.64 16.61
C SER A 393 25.87 -18.67 16.53
N SER A 394 24.79 -18.34 15.81
CA SER A 394 23.66 -19.22 15.55
C SER A 394 23.20 -19.15 14.09
N GLU A 395 22.73 -20.27 13.53
CA GLU A 395 22.30 -20.40 12.12
C GLU A 395 20.94 -21.12 12.03
N LEU A 396 20.06 -20.63 11.14
CA LEU A 396 18.77 -21.25 10.85
C LEU A 396 18.93 -22.34 9.77
N ILE A 397 18.93 -23.60 10.21
CA ILE A 397 19.06 -24.75 9.31
C ILE A 397 17.67 -25.16 8.81
N THR A 398 17.51 -25.26 7.49
CA THR A 398 16.35 -25.90 6.86
C THR A 398 16.73 -27.32 6.43
N LEU A 399 15.99 -28.30 6.94
CA LEU A 399 16.19 -29.74 6.70
C LEU A 399 15.36 -30.20 5.51
N SER A 400 15.76 -31.29 4.86
CA SER A 400 15.22 -31.70 3.55
C SER A 400 14.10 -32.74 3.65
N GLY A 401 12.88 -32.39 3.24
CA GLY A 401 11.80 -33.35 2.98
C GLY A 401 10.52 -33.14 3.80
N LEU A 402 9.64 -34.15 3.82
CA LEU A 402 8.32 -34.02 4.43
C LEU A 402 8.36 -34.04 5.97
N VAL A 403 7.49 -33.24 6.58
CA VAL A 403 7.10 -33.42 7.99
C VAL A 403 6.11 -34.58 8.03
N ASN A 404 6.45 -35.65 8.76
CA ASN A 404 5.51 -36.73 9.02
C ASN A 404 4.54 -36.33 10.15
N PHE A 405 3.27 -36.74 10.09
CA PHE A 405 2.29 -36.40 11.14
C PHE A 405 1.12 -37.39 11.20
N SER A 406 0.55 -37.54 12.39
CA SER A 406 -0.81 -38.04 12.61
C SER A 406 -1.80 -36.86 12.62
N SER A 407 -3.10 -37.11 12.45
CA SER A 407 -4.11 -36.04 12.53
C SER A 407 -4.18 -35.45 13.95
N GLY A 408 -4.18 -34.11 14.05
CA GLY A 408 -4.24 -33.38 15.31
C GLY A 408 -2.86 -32.94 15.82
N GLN A 409 -2.65 -33.03 17.13
CA GLN A 409 -1.41 -32.58 17.78
C GLN A 409 -0.32 -33.65 17.73
N ASN A 410 0.91 -33.24 17.44
CA ASN A 410 2.08 -34.09 17.24
C ASN A 410 3.29 -33.51 17.98
N ILE A 411 4.29 -34.35 18.28
CA ILE A 411 5.59 -33.94 18.81
C ILE A 411 6.67 -34.17 17.75
N PHE A 412 7.45 -33.13 17.45
CA PHE A 412 8.63 -33.20 16.59
C PHE A 412 9.88 -33.07 17.46
N THR A 413 10.81 -34.01 17.31
CA THR A 413 12.10 -34.04 18.01
C THR A 413 13.22 -33.88 16.99
N ALA A 414 14.14 -32.96 17.27
CA ALA A 414 15.42 -32.83 16.59
C ALA A 414 16.57 -33.16 17.56
N LYS A 415 17.63 -33.74 17.02
CA LYS A 415 18.90 -33.99 17.69
C LYS A 415 20.06 -33.60 16.77
N VAL A 416 21.04 -32.88 17.30
CA VAL A 416 22.35 -32.69 16.66
C VAL A 416 23.39 -33.61 17.34
N GLN A 417 24.47 -33.94 16.63
CA GLN A 417 25.64 -34.67 17.15
C GLN A 417 26.79 -34.60 16.13
N ASN A 418 27.95 -35.15 16.48
CA ASN A 418 29.14 -35.25 15.63
C ASN A 418 29.70 -33.90 15.12
N PRO A 419 29.77 -32.81 15.91
CA PRO A 419 30.38 -31.55 15.46
C PRO A 419 31.81 -31.78 14.98
N ASN A 420 32.12 -31.29 13.77
CA ASN A 420 33.41 -31.51 13.09
C ASN A 420 33.83 -33.00 13.02
N GLY A 421 32.86 -33.93 13.05
CA GLY A 421 33.10 -35.38 13.06
C GLY A 421 33.67 -35.94 14.36
N LYS A 422 33.78 -35.15 15.43
CA LYS A 422 34.18 -35.58 16.79
C LYS A 422 32.93 -35.74 17.66
N ALA A 423 33.05 -36.43 18.80
CA ALA A 423 31.98 -36.41 19.80
C ALA A 423 31.77 -34.99 20.35
N ASP A 424 30.52 -34.60 20.54
CA ASP A 424 30.16 -33.37 21.25
C ASP A 424 30.49 -33.50 22.74
N GLN A 425 30.83 -32.39 23.40
CA GLN A 425 31.27 -32.40 24.81
C GLN A 425 30.17 -32.02 25.81
N TYR A 426 29.01 -31.52 25.37
CA TYR A 426 27.86 -31.22 26.21
C TYR A 426 26.57 -31.82 25.61
N PRO A 427 26.38 -33.16 25.68
CA PRO A 427 25.31 -33.87 24.97
C PRO A 427 23.88 -33.55 25.43
N ASP A 428 23.71 -32.74 26.48
CA ASP A 428 22.45 -32.54 27.20
C ASP A 428 21.51 -31.50 26.55
N ASP A 429 22.02 -30.55 25.76
CA ASP A 429 21.21 -29.61 24.94
C ASP A 429 21.34 -29.86 23.42
N ASN A 430 21.93 -31.00 23.04
CA ASN A 430 21.95 -31.50 21.67
C ASN A 430 20.56 -31.98 21.19
N VAL A 431 19.55 -32.09 22.07
CA VAL A 431 18.19 -32.58 21.75
C VAL A 431 17.15 -31.54 22.13
N LEU A 432 16.25 -31.22 21.21
CA LEU A 432 15.08 -30.38 21.48
C LEU A 432 13.82 -31.04 20.90
N SER A 433 12.69 -30.84 21.56
CA SER A 433 11.37 -31.25 21.04
C SER A 433 10.38 -30.09 21.10
N THR A 434 9.50 -30.01 20.13
CA THR A 434 8.38 -29.05 20.11
C THR A 434 7.08 -29.76 19.75
N THR A 435 5.97 -29.15 20.16
CA THR A 435 4.63 -29.59 19.77
C THR A 435 4.22 -28.86 18.48
N PHE A 436 3.51 -29.54 17.58
CA PHE A 436 2.95 -28.93 16.37
C PHE A 436 1.56 -29.50 16.04
N ASN A 437 0.75 -28.73 15.35
CA ASN A 437 -0.53 -29.19 14.80
C ASN A 437 -0.32 -29.71 13.38
N SER A 438 -0.98 -30.81 13.01
CA SER A 438 -0.94 -31.38 11.66
C SER A 438 -1.34 -30.34 10.61
N PRO A 439 -0.59 -30.19 9.50
CA PRO A 439 -1.00 -29.33 8.40
C PRO A 439 -2.32 -29.87 7.80
N PRO A 440 -3.20 -29.00 7.29
CA PRO A 440 -4.48 -29.43 6.73
C PRO A 440 -4.29 -30.27 5.47
N VAL A 441 -5.23 -31.19 5.25
CA VAL A 441 -5.24 -32.15 4.14
C VAL A 441 -6.34 -31.78 3.15
N HIS A 442 -5.97 -31.38 1.95
CA HIS A 442 -6.88 -30.90 0.90
C HIS A 442 -7.04 -31.90 -0.24
N ASP A 443 -8.09 -31.74 -1.05
CA ASP A 443 -8.30 -32.54 -2.26
C ASP A 443 -7.35 -32.11 -3.39
N THR A 444 -7.18 -33.00 -4.35
CA THR A 444 -6.50 -32.82 -5.65
C THR A 444 -7.10 -31.74 -6.56
N LEU A 445 -8.30 -31.22 -6.25
CA LEU A 445 -8.95 -30.14 -6.98
C LEU A 445 -9.34 -29.00 -6.03
N LEU A 446 -8.67 -27.86 -6.17
CA LEU A 446 -8.92 -26.65 -5.39
C LEU A 446 -9.14 -25.46 -6.32
N VAL A 447 -9.73 -24.38 -5.80
CA VAL A 447 -9.78 -23.09 -6.49
C VAL A 447 -9.23 -22.02 -5.56
N PHE A 448 -8.17 -21.34 -5.98
CA PHE A 448 -7.71 -20.12 -5.31
C PHE A 448 -8.37 -18.92 -5.95
N ARG A 449 -8.98 -18.05 -5.14
CA ARG A 449 -9.57 -16.79 -5.58
C ARG A 449 -8.85 -15.63 -4.93
N LEU A 450 -8.49 -14.64 -5.75
CA LEU A 450 -7.87 -13.40 -5.34
C LEU A 450 -8.62 -12.24 -6.00
N LEU A 451 -9.33 -11.46 -5.21
CA LEU A 451 -9.72 -10.10 -5.59
C LEU A 451 -8.55 -9.18 -5.24
N THR A 452 -7.96 -8.53 -6.23
CA THR A 452 -6.95 -7.49 -6.02
C THR A 452 -7.56 -6.22 -5.46
N ASN A 453 -6.74 -5.43 -4.75
CA ASN A 453 -7.07 -4.10 -4.29
C ASN A 453 -6.95 -3.08 -5.48
N ASN A 454 -6.78 -1.78 -5.21
CA ASN A 454 -6.55 -0.77 -6.25
C ASN A 454 -5.10 -0.73 -6.77
N GLN A 455 -4.15 -1.34 -6.05
CA GLN A 455 -2.70 -1.31 -6.28
C GLN A 455 -2.15 -2.73 -6.56
N PRO A 456 -2.59 -3.39 -7.66
CA PRO A 456 -2.17 -4.75 -8.02
C PRO A 456 -0.66 -4.90 -8.23
N GLU A 457 0.04 -3.80 -8.51
CA GLU A 457 1.49 -3.72 -8.77
C GLU A 457 2.36 -4.07 -7.56
N HIS A 458 1.80 -4.13 -6.36
CA HIS A 458 2.47 -4.65 -5.16
C HIS A 458 2.18 -6.13 -4.89
N ASN A 459 0.98 -6.60 -5.28
CA ASN A 459 0.46 -7.92 -4.96
C ASN A 459 1.10 -9.02 -5.82
N SER A 460 1.40 -10.19 -5.25
CA SER A 460 1.78 -11.39 -6.02
C SER A 460 1.43 -12.68 -5.27
N TRP A 461 1.33 -13.80 -5.99
CA TRP A 461 1.14 -15.10 -5.33
C TRP A 461 1.73 -16.26 -6.11
N LYS A 462 2.11 -17.33 -5.41
CA LYS A 462 2.58 -18.57 -6.02
C LYS A 462 2.28 -19.80 -5.17
N LEU A 463 2.09 -20.92 -5.85
CA LEU A 463 2.01 -22.25 -5.25
C LEU A 463 3.31 -23.00 -5.55
N ILE A 464 3.94 -23.54 -4.51
CA ILE A 464 5.22 -24.26 -4.58
C ILE A 464 5.02 -25.66 -3.98
N SER A 465 5.57 -26.71 -4.59
CA SER A 465 5.67 -28.03 -3.95
C SER A 465 6.87 -28.10 -3.00
N HIS A 466 6.88 -29.07 -2.08
CA HIS A 466 7.92 -29.20 -1.05
C HIS A 466 9.36 -29.33 -1.56
N ASP A 467 9.55 -29.69 -2.83
CA ASP A 467 10.84 -29.76 -3.54
C ASP A 467 11.32 -28.40 -4.07
N GLY A 468 10.61 -27.31 -3.76
CA GLY A 468 10.92 -25.95 -4.21
C GLY A 468 10.41 -25.63 -5.62
N LYS A 469 9.75 -26.56 -6.30
CA LYS A 469 9.23 -26.34 -7.65
C LYS A 469 7.96 -25.48 -7.61
N VAL A 470 7.98 -24.36 -8.36
CA VAL A 470 6.78 -23.56 -8.62
C VAL A 470 5.80 -24.35 -9.48
N VAL A 471 4.55 -24.46 -9.00
CA VAL A 471 3.43 -25.16 -9.66
C VAL A 471 2.60 -24.19 -10.48
N VAL A 472 2.35 -23.00 -9.93
CA VAL A 472 1.71 -21.85 -10.59
C VAL A 472 2.14 -20.56 -9.85
N GLU A 473 2.19 -19.46 -10.57
CA GLU A 473 2.56 -18.12 -10.08
C GLU A 473 1.66 -17.09 -10.77
N LYS A 474 1.38 -15.96 -10.10
CA LYS A 474 1.04 -14.69 -10.73
C LYS A 474 1.94 -13.60 -10.18
N ARG A 475 2.49 -12.81 -11.08
CA ARG A 475 3.37 -11.67 -10.78
C ARG A 475 2.56 -10.39 -10.75
N ALA A 476 3.05 -9.38 -10.04
CA ALA A 476 2.31 -8.13 -9.84
C ALA A 476 2.00 -7.42 -11.17
N ASN A 477 2.91 -7.47 -12.14
CA ASN A 477 2.71 -6.94 -13.49
C ASN A 477 1.73 -7.76 -14.37
N GLU A 478 1.20 -8.88 -13.88
CA GLU A 478 0.13 -9.67 -14.51
C GLU A 478 -1.24 -9.42 -13.86
N LEU A 479 -1.26 -8.71 -12.72
CA LEU A 479 -2.45 -8.37 -11.97
C LEU A 479 -3.03 -7.02 -12.43
N LYS A 480 -4.35 -6.87 -12.29
CA LYS A 480 -5.11 -5.65 -12.61
C LYS A 480 -5.91 -5.22 -11.38
N ALA A 481 -6.14 -3.92 -11.22
CA ALA A 481 -6.86 -3.39 -10.07
C ALA A 481 -8.30 -3.91 -10.00
N ARG A 482 -8.81 -4.12 -8.77
CA ARG A 482 -10.21 -4.51 -8.48
C ARG A 482 -10.70 -5.73 -9.27
N THR A 483 -9.79 -6.67 -9.58
CA THR A 483 -10.04 -7.80 -10.49
C THR A 483 -10.08 -9.10 -9.72
N LEU A 484 -11.16 -9.88 -9.90
CA LEU A 484 -11.32 -11.20 -9.30
C LEU A 484 -10.68 -12.29 -10.18
N TYR A 485 -9.52 -12.77 -9.77
CA TYR A 485 -8.89 -13.98 -10.28
C TYR A 485 -9.47 -15.23 -9.59
N SER A 486 -9.55 -16.35 -10.30
CA SER A 486 -10.19 -17.59 -9.83
C SER A 486 -9.52 -18.82 -10.44
N ASP A 487 -8.29 -19.09 -10.04
CA ASP A 487 -7.41 -20.09 -10.61
C ASP A 487 -7.69 -21.49 -10.07
N THR A 488 -7.91 -22.44 -10.98
CA THR A 488 -8.21 -23.85 -10.64
C THR A 488 -6.91 -24.63 -10.51
N LEU A 489 -6.63 -25.10 -9.29
CA LEU A 489 -5.45 -25.87 -8.93
C LEU A 489 -5.74 -27.37 -9.05
N ARG A 490 -4.97 -28.07 -9.88
CA ARG A 490 -5.03 -29.54 -10.05
C ARG A 490 -3.73 -30.14 -9.55
N LEU A 491 -3.78 -30.75 -8.37
CA LEU A 491 -2.59 -31.12 -7.59
C LEU A 491 -2.47 -32.64 -7.45
N SER A 492 -1.24 -33.15 -7.53
CA SER A 492 -0.91 -34.52 -7.13
C SER A 492 -0.88 -34.65 -5.60
N GLN A 493 -0.85 -35.87 -5.09
CA GLN A 493 -0.57 -36.08 -3.66
C GLN A 493 0.83 -35.56 -3.31
N GLY A 494 0.97 -34.89 -2.17
CA GLY A 494 2.21 -34.24 -1.74
C GLY A 494 1.99 -33.09 -0.77
N ALA A 495 3.07 -32.41 -0.37
CA ALA A 495 3.02 -31.19 0.43
C ALA A 495 3.28 -29.96 -0.44
N TYR A 496 2.54 -28.88 -0.15
CA TYR A 496 2.53 -27.63 -0.91
C TYR A 496 2.50 -26.41 0.01
N THR A 497 3.05 -25.30 -0.49
CA THR A 497 3.02 -23.98 0.12
C THR A 497 2.37 -23.00 -0.85
N LEU A 498 1.24 -22.41 -0.46
CA LEU A 498 0.67 -21.24 -1.12
C LEU A 498 1.22 -19.99 -0.43
N LEU A 499 1.92 -19.15 -1.18
CA LEU A 499 2.46 -17.87 -0.74
C LEU A 499 1.67 -16.75 -1.42
N PHE A 500 1.18 -15.79 -0.62
CA PHE A 500 0.86 -14.44 -1.10
C PHE A 500 1.92 -13.49 -0.55
N SER A 501 2.34 -12.52 -1.37
CA SER A 501 3.32 -11.51 -1.00
C SER A 501 2.90 -10.15 -1.52
N ASP A 502 3.12 -9.13 -0.70
CA ASP A 502 2.94 -7.73 -1.08
C ASP A 502 4.25 -6.96 -0.93
N SER A 503 4.63 -6.16 -1.93
CA SER A 503 5.91 -5.44 -1.94
C SER A 503 5.89 -4.03 -1.33
N ALA A 504 4.72 -3.45 -1.06
CA ALA A 504 4.60 -2.21 -0.29
C ALA A 504 4.49 -2.50 1.22
N GLY A 505 4.08 -3.72 1.57
CA GLY A 505 3.94 -4.16 2.96
C GLY A 505 2.61 -3.74 3.58
N ASP A 506 1.62 -3.31 2.79
CA ASP A 506 0.26 -2.98 3.23
C ASP A 506 -0.81 -4.01 2.77
N GLY A 507 -0.38 -5.03 2.01
CA GLY A 507 -1.12 -6.27 1.82
C GLY A 507 -2.30 -6.17 0.85
N LEU A 508 -3.46 -6.68 1.26
CA LEU A 508 -4.70 -6.54 0.49
C LEU A 508 -5.64 -5.48 1.09
N GLU A 509 -5.45 -5.08 2.34
CA GLU A 509 -6.20 -4.01 3.00
C GLU A 509 -5.35 -3.40 4.12
N PHE A 510 -5.17 -2.07 4.08
CA PHE A 510 -4.63 -1.33 5.21
C PHE A 510 -5.44 -0.06 5.46
N TRP A 511 -5.94 0.11 6.68
CA TRP A 511 -6.97 1.12 7.00
C TRP A 511 -6.52 2.58 6.80
N TYR A 512 -5.21 2.84 6.86
CA TYR A 512 -4.62 4.17 6.63
C TYR A 512 -4.50 4.47 5.13
N ASN A 513 -4.11 3.48 4.33
CA ASN A 513 -4.10 3.57 2.87
C ASN A 513 -5.51 3.27 2.29
N SER A 514 -6.48 4.15 2.57
CA SER A 514 -7.82 4.01 2.01
C SER A 514 -7.87 4.17 0.48
N GLY A 515 -6.82 4.73 -0.13
CA GLY A 515 -6.67 4.83 -1.60
C GLY A 515 -6.30 3.49 -2.24
N GLY A 516 -5.46 2.70 -1.59
CA GLY A 516 -5.08 1.34 -1.99
C GLY A 516 -6.25 0.36 -2.05
N GLY A 517 -7.38 0.68 -1.41
CA GLY A 517 -8.63 -0.06 -1.54
C GLY A 517 -8.69 -1.31 -0.66
N ARG A 518 -9.43 -2.33 -1.14
CA ARG A 518 -9.53 -3.63 -0.45
C ARG A 518 -9.58 -4.79 -1.45
N GLY A 519 -8.64 -5.70 -1.31
CA GLY A 519 -8.64 -7.03 -1.91
C GLY A 519 -9.15 -8.09 -0.93
N GLU A 520 -9.34 -9.31 -1.44
CA GLU A 520 -9.84 -10.46 -0.68
C GLU A 520 -9.23 -11.74 -1.25
N ALA A 521 -8.82 -12.69 -0.38
CA ALA A 521 -8.27 -13.97 -0.83
C ALA A 521 -8.95 -15.17 -0.15
N TRP A 522 -9.22 -16.21 -0.94
CA TRP A 522 -9.87 -17.44 -0.48
C TRP A 522 -9.30 -18.69 -1.16
N LEU A 523 -9.25 -19.79 -0.41
CA LEU A 523 -9.07 -21.14 -0.94
C LEU A 523 -10.40 -21.90 -0.84
N LEU A 524 -10.79 -22.57 -1.92
CA LEU A 524 -12.05 -23.32 -2.05
C LEU A 524 -11.79 -24.77 -2.51
N ASP A 525 -12.73 -25.66 -2.22
CA ASP A 525 -12.77 -27.01 -2.82
C ASP A 525 -13.29 -26.98 -4.26
N GLY A 526 -13.25 -28.14 -4.94
CA GLY A 526 -13.84 -28.33 -6.28
C GLY A 526 -15.36 -28.18 -6.37
N ASN A 527 -16.06 -27.84 -5.27
CA ASN A 527 -17.51 -27.66 -5.19
C ASN A 527 -17.91 -26.25 -4.71
N ASP A 528 -17.00 -25.26 -4.82
CA ASP A 528 -17.21 -23.87 -4.38
C ASP A 528 -17.45 -23.68 -2.85
N ASN A 529 -17.02 -24.63 -2.02
CA ASN A 529 -17.01 -24.49 -0.55
C ASN A 529 -15.70 -23.85 -0.07
N LEU A 530 -15.82 -22.89 0.83
CA LEU A 530 -14.72 -22.17 1.48
C LEU A 530 -13.91 -23.09 2.41
N ILE A 531 -12.68 -23.41 2.00
CA ILE A 531 -11.67 -24.07 2.83
C ILE A 531 -11.06 -23.08 3.80
N LYS A 532 -10.63 -21.91 3.30
CA LYS A 532 -10.01 -20.85 4.10
C LYS A 532 -10.26 -19.47 3.48
N ALA A 533 -10.62 -18.50 4.32
CA ALA A 533 -10.40 -17.09 4.02
C ALA A 533 -9.02 -16.68 4.59
N PHE A 534 -8.32 -15.83 3.86
CA PHE A 534 -7.06 -15.23 4.30
C PHE A 534 -7.32 -13.82 4.83
N GLU A 535 -6.51 -13.38 5.78
CA GLU A 535 -6.58 -12.01 6.30
C GLU A 535 -5.98 -11.05 5.26
N PRO A 536 -6.69 -9.99 4.84
CA PRO A 536 -6.13 -8.99 3.94
C PRO A 536 -5.17 -8.00 4.62
N ASP A 537 -5.34 -7.72 5.92
CA ASP A 537 -4.40 -6.93 6.75
C ASP A 537 -3.22 -7.83 7.18
N CYS A 538 -2.39 -8.20 6.22
CA CYS A 538 -1.32 -9.20 6.38
C CYS A 538 0.11 -8.63 6.25
N GLY A 539 0.23 -7.33 6.04
CA GLY A 539 1.51 -6.66 5.83
C GLY A 539 2.19 -7.16 4.55
N LEU A 540 3.40 -7.72 4.67
CA LEU A 540 4.16 -8.30 3.55
C LEU A 540 3.54 -9.57 2.93
N GLY A 541 2.46 -10.10 3.52
CA GLY A 541 1.69 -11.22 2.97
C GLY A 541 1.53 -12.40 3.93
N TRP A 542 1.35 -13.60 3.41
CA TRP A 542 1.14 -14.81 4.22
C TRP A 542 1.62 -16.09 3.54
N ILE A 543 2.02 -17.06 4.36
CA ILE A 543 2.42 -18.41 3.97
C ILE A 543 1.32 -19.37 4.42
N TYR A 544 0.90 -20.28 3.54
CA TYR A 544 -0.08 -21.31 3.85
C TYR A 544 0.37 -22.68 3.35
N ASN A 545 0.86 -23.50 4.29
CA ASN A 545 1.29 -24.87 4.01
C ASN A 545 0.12 -25.85 4.18
N PHE A 546 0.04 -26.84 3.29
CA PHE A 546 -0.95 -27.91 3.34
C PHE A 546 -0.42 -29.18 2.67
N THR A 547 -1.17 -30.27 2.81
CA THR A 547 -0.95 -31.51 2.06
C THR A 547 -2.14 -31.80 1.15
N VAL A 548 -1.91 -32.60 0.11
CA VAL A 548 -2.94 -33.04 -0.84
C VAL A 548 -3.08 -34.56 -0.76
N SER A 549 -4.33 -35.03 -0.67
CA SER A 549 -4.67 -36.44 -0.50
C SER A 549 -5.92 -36.82 -1.30
N GLN A 550 -6.15 -38.13 -1.48
CA GLN A 550 -7.45 -38.66 -1.92
C GLN A 550 -8.44 -38.83 -0.76
N ASN A 551 -7.98 -38.69 0.47
CA ASN A 551 -8.79 -38.58 1.68
C ASN A 551 -8.54 -37.18 2.31
N PRO A 552 -9.23 -36.13 1.83
CA PRO A 552 -9.10 -34.79 2.39
C PRO A 552 -9.83 -34.64 3.73
N ASP A 553 -9.48 -33.60 4.49
CA ASP A 553 -10.16 -33.19 5.71
C ASP A 553 -11.60 -32.71 5.40
N PRO A 554 -12.56 -32.91 6.32
CA PRO A 554 -13.93 -32.49 6.13
C PRO A 554 -14.07 -30.96 6.16
N ILE A 555 -14.61 -30.37 5.09
CA ILE A 555 -14.86 -28.92 4.97
C ILE A 555 -15.71 -28.41 6.15
N ASN A 556 -15.14 -27.49 6.93
CA ASN A 556 -15.82 -26.89 8.08
C ASN A 556 -17.03 -26.06 7.62
N ARG A 557 -18.23 -26.45 8.08
CA ARG A 557 -19.50 -25.79 7.73
C ARG A 557 -19.67 -24.40 8.34
N GLN A 558 -18.91 -24.06 9.38
CA GLN A 558 -18.92 -22.72 10.00
C GLN A 558 -17.94 -21.74 9.33
N ASN A 559 -17.15 -22.18 8.35
CA ASN A 559 -16.26 -21.30 7.60
C ASN A 559 -17.05 -20.19 6.91
N LYS A 560 -16.55 -18.97 7.06
CA LYS A 560 -17.13 -17.73 6.56
C LYS A 560 -16.02 -16.75 6.12
N ALA A 561 -16.35 -15.86 5.20
CA ALA A 561 -15.61 -14.65 4.89
C ALA A 561 -16.58 -13.47 4.98
N ILE A 562 -16.17 -12.42 5.69
CA ILE A 562 -16.95 -11.19 5.85
C ILE A 562 -15.98 -10.01 5.76
N SER A 563 -16.35 -9.00 4.99
CA SER A 563 -15.52 -7.82 4.74
C SER A 563 -16.36 -6.55 4.69
N LEU A 564 -15.73 -5.40 4.93
CA LEU A 564 -16.38 -4.09 4.92
C LEU A 564 -15.46 -3.08 4.24
N TYR A 565 -15.93 -2.43 3.17
CA TYR A 565 -15.15 -1.40 2.48
C TYR A 565 -16.03 -0.35 1.76
N PRO A 566 -15.67 0.94 1.78
CA PRO A 566 -14.59 1.55 2.56
C PRO A 566 -14.96 1.72 4.05
N ALA A 567 -13.98 1.54 4.95
CA ALA A 567 -14.16 1.71 6.39
C ALA A 567 -14.06 3.19 6.84
N ARG A 568 -13.49 4.06 6.01
CA ARG A 568 -13.62 5.53 6.11
C ARG A 568 -14.27 6.03 4.83
N THR A 569 -15.40 6.70 4.93
CA THR A 569 -16.22 7.06 3.76
C THR A 569 -16.96 8.38 3.95
N SER A 570 -17.34 9.01 2.84
CA SER A 570 -18.18 10.20 2.78
C SER A 570 -19.56 9.96 2.15
N ASP A 571 -19.85 8.72 1.71
CA ASP A 571 -21.14 8.33 1.14
C ASP A 571 -21.65 6.94 1.58
N PHE A 572 -21.03 5.85 1.11
CA PHE A 572 -21.47 4.46 1.32
C PHE A 572 -20.35 3.58 1.87
N THR A 573 -20.73 2.44 2.45
CA THR A 573 -19.81 1.32 2.71
C THR A 573 -20.46 0.00 2.29
N LYS A 574 -19.66 -0.98 1.86
CA LYS A 574 -20.11 -2.26 1.29
C LYS A 574 -19.72 -3.42 2.18
N LEU A 575 -20.71 -4.20 2.61
CA LEU A 575 -20.52 -5.47 3.33
C LEU A 575 -20.55 -6.64 2.33
N THR A 576 -19.46 -7.40 2.21
CA THR A 576 -19.51 -8.74 1.57
C THR A 576 -19.71 -9.80 2.66
N TYR A 577 -20.54 -10.80 2.37
CA TYR A 577 -20.72 -11.99 3.18
C TYR A 577 -20.62 -13.24 2.30
N PHE A 578 -19.90 -14.26 2.76
CA PHE A 578 -19.86 -15.59 2.15
C PHE A 578 -19.66 -16.66 3.23
N ALA A 579 -20.42 -17.76 3.19
CA ALA A 579 -20.26 -18.90 4.10
C ALA A 579 -20.56 -20.23 3.40
N ASN A 580 -20.20 -21.36 4.03
CA ASN A 580 -20.47 -22.69 3.50
C ASN A 580 -21.94 -23.12 3.60
N HIS A 581 -22.65 -22.64 4.64
CA HIS A 581 -24.05 -22.95 4.91
C HIS A 581 -24.91 -21.68 4.86
N GLN A 582 -26.21 -21.84 4.60
CA GLN A 582 -27.18 -20.76 4.76
C GLN A 582 -27.41 -20.47 6.25
N LYS A 583 -27.46 -19.20 6.64
CA LYS A 583 -27.84 -18.76 7.99
C LYS A 583 -28.79 -17.57 7.93
N ASP A 584 -29.52 -17.33 9.00
CA ASP A 584 -30.28 -16.08 9.15
C ASP A 584 -29.32 -15.01 9.68
N ILE A 585 -29.04 -14.00 8.84
CA ILE A 585 -28.03 -12.98 9.08
C ILE A 585 -28.68 -11.64 9.37
N ILE A 586 -28.40 -11.08 10.55
CA ILE A 586 -28.86 -9.74 10.95
C ILE A 586 -27.65 -8.80 10.92
N VAL A 587 -27.75 -7.70 10.19
CA VAL A 587 -26.73 -6.65 10.16
C VAL A 587 -27.27 -5.41 10.86
N LYS A 588 -26.53 -4.90 11.83
CA LYS A 588 -26.87 -3.68 12.59
C LYS A 588 -25.81 -2.61 12.35
N LEU A 589 -26.24 -1.42 11.97
CA LEU A 589 -25.43 -0.20 11.99
C LEU A 589 -25.74 0.55 13.29
N ILE A 590 -24.71 0.89 14.07
CA ILE A 590 -24.84 1.40 15.43
C ILE A 590 -24.01 2.68 15.58
N SER A 591 -24.54 3.73 16.21
CA SER A 591 -23.84 5.01 16.41
C SER A 591 -22.66 4.93 17.40
N ASP A 592 -21.57 5.65 17.12
CA ASP A 592 -20.40 5.77 18.00
C ASP A 592 -19.88 7.23 18.06
N PRO A 593 -19.94 7.91 19.23
CA PRO A 593 -20.53 7.44 20.49
C PRO A 593 -22.07 7.45 20.45
N GLY A 594 -22.69 6.57 21.24
CA GLY A 594 -24.15 6.52 21.40
C GLY A 594 -24.66 5.11 21.67
N GLY A 595 -24.26 4.14 20.86
CA GLY A 595 -24.69 2.74 20.96
C GLY A 595 -26.10 2.48 20.43
N GLU A 596 -26.73 3.46 19.77
CA GLU A 596 -28.08 3.33 19.21
C GLU A 596 -28.03 2.62 17.85
N VAL A 597 -28.91 1.64 17.64
CA VAL A 597 -29.06 0.95 16.34
C VAL A 597 -29.78 1.89 15.38
N VAL A 598 -29.05 2.49 14.44
CA VAL A 598 -29.57 3.46 13.46
C VAL A 598 -30.11 2.79 12.19
N GLU A 599 -29.67 1.56 11.89
CA GLU A 599 -30.24 0.70 10.84
C GLU A 599 -30.10 -0.77 11.23
N GLU A 600 -31.13 -1.58 10.96
CA GLU A 600 -31.10 -3.03 11.09
C GLU A 600 -31.67 -3.69 9.84
N ARG A 601 -30.96 -4.69 9.31
CA ARG A 601 -31.36 -5.45 8.12
C ARG A 601 -31.29 -6.95 8.42
N ASN A 602 -32.31 -7.70 8.01
CA ASN A 602 -32.38 -9.14 8.17
C ASN A 602 -32.33 -9.83 6.80
N TYR A 603 -31.40 -10.75 6.64
CA TYR A 603 -31.15 -11.54 5.44
C TYR A 603 -31.34 -13.03 5.78
N PRO A 604 -32.58 -13.55 5.70
CA PRO A 604 -32.86 -14.94 6.03
C PRO A 604 -32.25 -15.90 4.99
N ASN A 605 -31.73 -17.03 5.46
CA ASN A 605 -31.13 -18.10 4.66
C ASN A 605 -30.00 -17.63 3.71
N LEU A 606 -29.20 -16.65 4.14
CA LEU A 606 -28.09 -16.10 3.37
C LEU A 606 -26.89 -17.07 3.33
N LYS A 607 -26.40 -17.40 2.12
CA LYS A 607 -25.09 -18.07 1.91
C LYS A 607 -24.02 -17.12 1.36
N LYS A 608 -24.38 -16.21 0.45
CA LYS A 608 -23.48 -15.19 -0.12
C LYS A 608 -24.25 -13.93 -0.48
N GLY A 609 -23.65 -12.74 -0.28
CA GLY A 609 -24.21 -11.47 -0.70
C GLY A 609 -23.20 -10.32 -0.63
N ILE A 610 -23.53 -9.20 -1.27
CA ILE A 610 -22.83 -7.91 -1.18
C ILE A 610 -23.92 -6.86 -0.91
N PHE A 611 -23.70 -5.97 0.06
CA PHE A 611 -24.74 -5.06 0.56
C PHE A 611 -24.20 -3.66 0.82
N ASP A 612 -24.79 -2.66 0.15
CA ASP A 612 -24.44 -1.25 0.32
C ASP A 612 -25.19 -0.62 1.50
N PHE A 613 -24.46 0.07 2.37
CA PHE A 613 -24.97 0.84 3.51
C PHE A 613 -24.72 2.32 3.25
N ASP A 614 -25.82 3.06 3.05
CA ASP A 614 -25.84 4.50 2.77
C ASP A 614 -25.73 5.29 4.08
N LEU A 615 -24.63 6.01 4.25
CA LEU A 615 -24.38 6.79 5.46
C LEU A 615 -24.82 8.25 5.33
N THR A 616 -25.16 8.70 4.11
CA THR A 616 -25.61 10.09 3.81
C THR A 616 -26.93 10.47 4.48
N ARG A 617 -27.65 9.47 5.01
CA ARG A 617 -28.87 9.61 5.79
C ARG A 617 -28.62 9.99 7.27
N PHE A 618 -27.37 10.00 7.71
CA PHE A 618 -26.96 10.29 9.08
C PHE A 618 -26.01 11.51 9.14
N SER A 619 -25.72 12.01 10.34
CA SER A 619 -24.68 13.03 10.54
C SER A 619 -23.28 12.41 10.52
N TYR A 620 -22.28 13.17 10.08
CA TYR A 620 -20.86 12.78 10.14
C TYR A 620 -20.46 12.37 11.57
N GLY A 621 -19.72 11.27 11.68
CA GLY A 621 -19.46 10.61 12.96
C GLY A 621 -18.79 9.25 12.79
N ARG A 622 -18.92 8.37 13.79
CA ARG A 622 -18.48 6.98 13.70
C ARG A 622 -19.69 6.07 13.85
N PHE A 623 -19.60 4.88 13.28
CA PHE A 623 -20.56 3.81 13.44
C PHE A 623 -19.84 2.49 13.68
N PHE A 624 -20.50 1.51 14.25
CA PHE A 624 -20.12 0.10 14.13
C PHE A 624 -21.09 -0.58 13.19
N LEU A 625 -20.57 -1.34 12.22
CA LEU A 625 -21.36 -2.33 11.50
C LEU A 625 -21.06 -3.70 12.10
N LYS A 626 -22.09 -4.29 12.70
CA LYS A 626 -22.06 -5.61 13.34
C LYS A 626 -22.91 -6.59 12.55
N VAL A 627 -22.36 -7.77 12.27
CA VAL A 627 -23.09 -8.89 11.66
C VAL A 627 -23.33 -9.95 12.73
N PHE A 628 -24.57 -10.38 12.86
CA PHE A 628 -25.01 -11.45 13.72
C PHE A 628 -25.48 -12.63 12.88
N ALA A 629 -25.17 -13.85 13.31
CA ALA A 629 -25.69 -15.09 12.74
C ALA A 629 -26.27 -15.95 13.85
N ASP A 630 -27.49 -16.44 13.67
CA ASP A 630 -28.22 -17.25 14.65
C ASP A 630 -28.32 -16.58 16.05
N GLY A 631 -28.17 -15.25 16.11
CA GLY A 631 -28.15 -14.44 17.34
C GLY A 631 -26.77 -14.13 17.92
N GLN A 632 -25.69 -14.80 17.47
CA GLN A 632 -24.31 -14.54 17.90
C GLN A 632 -23.68 -13.44 17.04
N GLU A 633 -22.92 -12.52 17.63
CA GLU A 633 -22.08 -11.57 16.89
C GLU A 633 -20.90 -12.30 16.22
N ILE A 634 -20.70 -12.08 14.92
CA ILE A 634 -19.71 -12.82 14.11
C ILE A 634 -18.82 -11.93 13.22
N PHE A 635 -19.03 -10.61 13.25
CA PHE A 635 -18.21 -9.57 12.63
C PHE A 635 -18.57 -8.23 13.27
N ASN A 636 -17.57 -7.40 13.54
CA ASN A 636 -17.73 -6.06 14.10
C ASN A 636 -16.59 -5.18 13.59
N LYS A 637 -16.89 -4.18 12.77
CA LYS A 637 -15.90 -3.19 12.31
C LYS A 637 -16.47 -1.78 12.45
N ARG A 638 -15.63 -0.86 12.90
CA ARG A 638 -15.93 0.57 12.98
C ARG A 638 -15.87 1.17 11.57
N ILE A 639 -16.87 1.98 11.24
CA ILE A 639 -16.90 2.86 10.07
C ILE A 639 -16.72 4.30 10.56
N ARG A 640 -15.90 5.09 9.85
CA ARG A 640 -15.82 6.54 10.06
C ARG A 640 -16.53 7.24 8.91
N TYR A 641 -17.77 7.68 9.16
CA TYR A 641 -18.50 8.52 8.22
C TYR A 641 -17.98 9.96 8.37
N VAL A 642 -17.00 10.31 7.54
CA VAL A 642 -16.43 11.65 7.54
C VAL A 642 -17.27 12.58 6.68
N GLU A 643 -17.19 13.88 6.96
CA GLU A 643 -17.44 14.87 5.91
C GLU A 643 -16.56 14.51 4.70
N PRO A 644 -17.07 14.63 3.45
CA PRO A 644 -16.25 14.58 2.25
C PRO A 644 -14.89 15.22 2.52
N ALA A 645 -13.82 14.49 2.22
CA ALA A 645 -12.51 15.12 2.21
C ALA A 645 -12.65 16.30 1.26
N LYS A 646 -12.33 17.50 1.75
CA LYS A 646 -12.23 18.69 0.92
C LYS A 646 -11.01 18.51 0.01
N GLU A 647 -11.22 17.77 -1.09
CA GLU A 647 -10.98 18.27 -2.45
C GLU A 647 -10.74 19.78 -2.37
N PRO A 648 -9.48 20.25 -2.43
CA PRO A 648 -9.05 21.49 -1.78
C PRO A 648 -9.98 22.67 -2.11
N ASP A 649 -10.83 23.02 -1.14
CA ASP A 649 -12.18 23.53 -1.43
C ASP A 649 -12.18 24.98 -1.93
N ALA A 650 -12.08 25.12 -3.24
CA ALA A 650 -12.23 26.34 -4.04
C ALA A 650 -11.30 27.52 -3.75
N ASP A 651 -10.52 27.51 -2.67
CA ASP A 651 -9.63 28.62 -2.26
C ASP A 651 -8.57 29.00 -3.32
N PHE A 652 -8.30 28.12 -4.30
CA PHE A 652 -7.38 28.37 -5.41
C PHE A 652 -8.04 28.73 -6.76
N TYR A 653 -9.34 28.48 -6.94
CA TYR A 653 -10.01 28.75 -8.22
C TYR A 653 -10.45 30.22 -8.33
N VAL A 654 -9.90 30.94 -9.31
CA VAL A 654 -10.19 32.36 -9.53
C VAL A 654 -11.04 32.54 -10.78
N TRP A 655 -12.33 32.78 -10.59
CA TRP A 655 -13.24 33.18 -11.67
C TRP A 655 -12.68 34.39 -12.45
N PRO A 656 -12.66 34.36 -13.80
CA PRO A 656 -12.12 35.46 -14.59
C PRO A 656 -12.92 36.75 -14.38
N THR A 657 -12.22 37.83 -14.01
CA THR A 657 -12.82 39.14 -13.72
C THR A 657 -13.17 39.95 -14.98
N ASP A 658 -12.74 39.50 -16.16
CA ASP A 658 -13.12 40.09 -17.44
C ASP A 658 -14.52 39.60 -17.84
N PRO A 659 -15.52 40.50 -18.04
CA PRO A 659 -16.88 40.10 -18.38
C PRO A 659 -17.01 39.32 -19.68
N LEU A 660 -16.14 39.53 -20.68
CA LEU A 660 -16.17 38.79 -21.94
C LEU A 660 -15.71 37.35 -21.74
N VAL A 661 -14.63 37.16 -20.97
CA VAL A 661 -14.10 35.83 -20.64
C VAL A 661 -15.05 35.08 -19.71
N SER A 662 -15.63 35.75 -18.71
CA SER A 662 -16.64 35.18 -17.82
C SER A 662 -17.90 34.72 -18.58
N GLN A 663 -18.42 35.55 -19.51
CA GLN A 663 -19.52 35.13 -20.38
C GLN A 663 -19.11 33.95 -21.28
N LYS A 664 -17.92 33.99 -21.89
CA LYS A 664 -17.42 32.90 -22.74
C LYS A 664 -17.32 31.58 -21.98
N LEU A 665 -16.89 31.63 -20.72
CA LEU A 665 -16.77 30.47 -19.85
C LEU A 665 -18.15 29.88 -19.51
N HIS A 666 -19.16 30.71 -19.24
CA HIS A 666 -20.54 30.27 -19.07
C HIS A 666 -21.20 29.74 -20.35
N ASP A 667 -20.81 30.25 -21.52
CA ASP A 667 -21.19 29.69 -22.82
C ASP A 667 -20.51 28.32 -23.03
N TRP A 668 -19.22 28.21 -22.69
CA TRP A 668 -18.43 26.97 -22.79
C TRP A 668 -18.97 25.86 -21.87
N GLN A 669 -19.51 26.21 -20.70
CA GLN A 669 -20.23 25.27 -19.83
C GLN A 669 -21.49 24.68 -20.48
N ASP A 670 -22.02 25.24 -21.57
CA ASP A 670 -23.11 24.65 -22.36
C ASP A 670 -22.62 23.73 -23.50
N TRP A 671 -21.33 23.78 -23.85
CA TRP A 671 -20.78 23.06 -24.99
C TRP A 671 -20.64 21.56 -24.71
N LYS A 672 -20.38 21.17 -23.45
CA LYS A 672 -20.37 19.81 -22.87
C LYS A 672 -19.47 18.74 -23.49
N PHE A 673 -19.18 18.80 -24.78
CA PHE A 673 -18.48 17.74 -25.50
C PHE A 673 -17.61 18.35 -26.61
N GLY A 674 -16.31 18.12 -26.49
CA GLY A 674 -15.29 18.48 -27.46
C GLY A 674 -14.37 17.31 -27.79
N VAL A 675 -13.38 17.57 -28.63
CA VAL A 675 -12.31 16.64 -28.99
C VAL A 675 -10.96 17.31 -28.78
N ILE A 676 -9.98 16.60 -28.21
CA ILE A 676 -8.58 16.99 -28.27
C ILE A 676 -7.82 16.06 -29.20
N ILE A 677 -7.09 16.65 -30.14
CA ILE A 677 -6.32 15.94 -31.16
C ILE A 677 -4.85 16.13 -30.84
N HIS A 678 -4.22 15.06 -30.34
CA HIS A 678 -2.76 14.99 -30.16
C HIS A 678 -2.14 14.39 -31.41
N TRP A 679 -1.33 15.18 -32.10
CA TRP A 679 -0.64 14.76 -33.32
C TRP A 679 0.67 15.52 -33.53
N GLY A 680 1.69 14.78 -33.94
CA GLY A 680 3.05 15.27 -34.14
C GLY A 680 4.01 14.16 -34.57
N PRO A 681 5.33 14.42 -34.64
CA PRO A 681 6.35 13.48 -35.11
C PRO A 681 6.34 12.12 -34.37
N TYR A 682 6.04 12.11 -33.07
CA TYR A 682 5.89 10.89 -32.26
C TYR A 682 4.95 9.84 -32.87
N SER A 683 3.93 10.26 -33.63
CA SER A 683 3.01 9.34 -34.34
C SER A 683 3.69 8.50 -35.43
N GLU A 684 4.88 8.89 -35.93
CA GLU A 684 5.62 8.10 -36.92
C GLU A 684 6.24 6.83 -36.33
N TRP A 685 6.82 6.97 -35.12
CA TRP A 685 7.46 5.89 -34.37
C TRP A 685 6.48 5.14 -33.46
N GLY A 686 5.33 5.72 -33.14
CA GLY A 686 4.33 5.13 -32.25
C GLY A 686 4.69 5.27 -30.77
N VAL A 687 5.37 6.36 -30.38
CA VAL A 687 5.89 6.58 -29.03
C VAL A 687 5.06 7.60 -28.23
N VAL A 688 5.07 7.47 -26.90
CA VAL A 688 4.40 8.37 -25.95
C VAL A 688 4.78 9.82 -26.24
N GLU A 689 3.79 10.71 -26.17
CA GLU A 689 3.68 12.00 -26.87
C GLU A 689 4.91 12.88 -26.63
N SER A 690 5.94 12.74 -27.46
CA SER A 690 7.33 13.19 -27.21
C SER A 690 8.01 12.75 -25.90
N TRP A 691 7.28 12.21 -24.91
CA TRP A 691 7.74 11.88 -23.56
C TRP A 691 8.94 10.93 -23.50
N SER A 692 9.14 10.11 -24.52
CA SER A 692 10.36 9.29 -24.69
C SER A 692 11.67 10.10 -24.79
N LEU A 693 11.61 11.40 -25.10
CA LEU A 693 12.73 12.35 -25.00
C LEU A 693 13.09 12.68 -23.55
N CYS A 694 12.22 12.44 -22.58
CA CYS A 694 12.49 12.68 -21.18
C CYS A 694 13.43 11.59 -20.61
N PRO A 695 14.50 11.95 -19.88
CA PRO A 695 15.42 10.97 -19.30
C PRO A 695 14.98 10.42 -17.92
N GLU A 696 13.78 10.78 -17.43
CA GLU A 696 13.23 10.29 -16.15
C GLU A 696 13.02 8.77 -16.14
N ASP A 697 13.22 8.13 -14.98
CA ASP A 697 13.04 6.67 -14.77
C ASP A 697 11.56 6.31 -14.53
N GLU A 698 10.71 6.85 -15.39
CA GLU A 698 9.25 6.77 -15.33
C GLU A 698 8.72 5.74 -16.33
N THR A 699 7.81 4.85 -15.90
CA THR A 699 7.40 3.67 -16.70
C THR A 699 6.71 4.02 -18.03
N TRP A 700 6.22 5.25 -18.15
CA TRP A 700 5.55 5.83 -19.31
C TRP A 700 6.45 6.78 -20.13
N CYS A 701 7.61 7.18 -19.60
CA CYS A 701 8.67 7.90 -20.32
C CYS A 701 9.64 6.95 -21.05
N ILE A 702 9.49 5.63 -20.91
CA ILE A 702 10.39 4.63 -21.50
C ILE A 702 10.53 4.82 -23.02
N ARG A 703 11.79 4.93 -23.48
CA ARG A 703 12.14 4.96 -24.90
C ARG A 703 11.76 3.66 -25.60
N GLN A 704 11.02 3.79 -26.70
CA GLN A 704 10.55 2.68 -27.53
C GLN A 704 10.80 2.99 -29.01
N GLY A 705 10.69 1.99 -29.87
CA GLY A 705 11.00 2.13 -31.30
C GLY A 705 12.51 2.08 -31.59
N PRO A 706 12.98 2.69 -32.69
CA PRO A 706 14.39 2.63 -33.09
C PRO A 706 15.27 3.44 -32.13
N PHE A 707 16.57 3.11 -32.07
CA PHE A 707 17.60 3.84 -31.31
C PHE A 707 17.43 3.95 -29.78
N ALA A 708 16.36 3.41 -29.20
CA ALA A 708 15.99 3.51 -27.77
C ALA A 708 17.06 3.08 -26.74
N HIS A 709 18.14 2.43 -27.18
CA HIS A 709 19.26 1.97 -26.36
C HIS A 709 20.33 3.04 -26.07
N ASP A 710 20.31 4.18 -26.75
CA ASP A 710 21.15 5.34 -26.43
C ASP A 710 20.33 6.63 -26.46
N TYR A 711 20.39 7.42 -25.38
CA TYR A 711 19.65 8.67 -25.24
C TYR A 711 20.03 9.69 -26.32
N TYR A 712 21.32 9.90 -26.57
CA TYR A 712 21.77 10.97 -27.47
C TYR A 712 21.47 10.66 -28.94
N THR A 713 21.65 9.42 -29.36
CA THR A 713 21.20 8.96 -30.69
C THR A 713 19.68 9.00 -30.79
N TYR A 714 18.94 8.60 -29.76
CA TYR A 714 17.47 8.65 -29.78
C TYR A 714 16.93 10.06 -30.00
N VAL A 715 17.42 11.06 -29.25
CA VAL A 715 17.03 12.47 -29.42
C VAL A 715 17.35 12.95 -30.84
N GLN A 716 18.58 12.75 -31.32
CA GLN A 716 19.01 13.19 -32.65
C GLN A 716 18.23 12.53 -33.80
N GLU A 717 17.84 11.26 -33.66
CA GLU A 717 17.02 10.58 -34.67
C GLU A 717 15.53 10.94 -34.56
N TYR A 718 15.04 11.29 -33.37
CA TYR A 718 13.68 11.82 -33.19
C TYR A 718 13.54 13.21 -33.84
N GLU A 719 14.53 14.09 -33.65
CA GLU A 719 14.59 15.39 -34.33
C GLU A 719 14.61 15.26 -35.86
N LYS A 720 15.15 14.16 -36.39
CA LYS A 720 15.14 13.86 -37.84
C LYS A 720 13.81 13.34 -38.36
N ILE A 721 12.84 12.96 -37.51
CA ILE A 721 11.51 12.51 -37.97
C ILE A 721 10.83 13.56 -38.87
N GLN A 722 11.12 14.86 -38.72
CA GLN A 722 10.62 15.89 -39.64
C GLN A 722 10.96 15.61 -41.12
N GLN A 723 12.11 14.97 -41.40
CA GLN A 723 12.59 14.62 -42.75
C GLN A 723 11.90 13.39 -43.35
N THR A 724 11.10 12.65 -42.56
CA THR A 724 10.33 11.47 -43.02
C THR A 724 8.82 11.64 -42.83
N PHE A 725 8.39 12.45 -41.85
CA PHE A 725 7.00 12.71 -41.52
C PHE A 725 6.26 13.37 -42.67
N ASN A 726 5.38 12.59 -43.31
CA ASN A 726 4.67 12.96 -44.52
C ASN A 726 3.20 12.51 -44.47
N PRO A 727 2.31 13.33 -43.87
CA PRO A 727 0.88 13.05 -43.78
C PRO A 727 0.10 13.03 -45.10
N GLN A 728 0.33 12.04 -45.96
CA GLN A 728 -0.24 11.94 -47.31
C GLN A 728 -1.77 11.80 -47.38
N LYS A 729 -2.45 11.42 -46.29
CA LYS A 729 -3.92 11.37 -46.18
C LYS A 729 -4.54 12.62 -45.51
N PHE A 730 -3.73 13.59 -45.04
CA PHE A 730 -4.18 14.71 -44.22
C PHE A 730 -5.38 15.46 -44.81
N ASN A 731 -6.53 15.32 -44.14
CA ASN A 731 -7.79 15.90 -44.55
C ASN A 731 -8.62 16.34 -43.33
N PRO A 732 -8.36 17.54 -42.79
CA PRO A 732 -9.04 18.00 -41.58
C PRO A 732 -10.53 18.31 -41.81
N ASP A 733 -10.97 18.55 -43.05
CA ASP A 733 -12.41 18.69 -43.36
C ASP A 733 -13.17 17.36 -43.11
N LYS A 734 -12.51 16.20 -43.29
CA LYS A 734 -13.04 14.87 -42.92
C LYS A 734 -13.14 14.69 -41.40
N TRP A 735 -12.13 15.17 -40.65
CA TRP A 735 -12.12 15.14 -39.18
C TRP A 735 -13.23 16.02 -38.60
N ALA A 736 -13.34 17.25 -39.10
CA ALA A 736 -14.32 18.22 -38.66
C ALA A 736 -15.75 17.75 -38.91
N ASP A 737 -16.05 17.14 -40.07
CA ASP A 737 -17.36 16.54 -40.34
C ASP A 737 -17.69 15.38 -39.38
N ALA A 738 -16.74 14.47 -39.12
CA ALA A 738 -16.94 13.36 -38.20
C ALA A 738 -17.24 13.85 -36.77
N CYS A 739 -16.45 14.80 -36.25
CA CYS A 739 -16.65 15.39 -34.92
C CYS A 739 -17.96 16.19 -34.82
N LYS A 740 -18.31 16.94 -35.87
CA LYS A 740 -19.60 17.65 -35.98
C LYS A 740 -20.76 16.66 -35.99
N ARG A 741 -20.66 15.53 -36.71
CA ARG A 741 -21.68 14.45 -36.73
C ARG A 741 -21.78 13.72 -35.38
N ALA A 742 -20.67 13.56 -34.66
CA ALA A 742 -20.65 13.09 -33.28
C ALA A 742 -21.35 14.05 -32.29
N GLY A 743 -21.59 15.30 -32.71
CA GLY A 743 -22.27 16.33 -31.93
C GLY A 743 -21.33 17.23 -31.13
N MET A 744 -20.01 17.07 -31.26
CA MET A 744 -19.02 17.89 -30.57
C MET A 744 -19.17 19.37 -30.93
N LYS A 745 -18.79 20.27 -30.01
CA LYS A 745 -18.99 21.72 -30.14
C LYS A 745 -17.69 22.51 -30.32
N TYR A 746 -16.55 21.91 -30.00
CA TYR A 746 -15.23 22.51 -30.09
C TYR A 746 -14.14 21.46 -30.31
N VAL A 747 -12.99 21.91 -30.82
CA VAL A 747 -11.75 21.14 -30.94
C VAL A 747 -10.64 21.85 -30.19
N ILE A 748 -9.74 21.08 -29.60
CA ILE A 748 -8.41 21.52 -29.19
C ILE A 748 -7.39 20.72 -30.00
N PHE A 749 -6.40 21.38 -30.60
CA PHE A 749 -5.38 20.74 -31.45
C PHE A 749 -3.97 21.08 -30.95
N THR A 750 -3.08 20.09 -30.89
CA THR A 750 -1.67 20.27 -30.53
C THR A 750 -0.93 21.08 -31.58
N THR A 751 -0.78 22.39 -31.36
CA THR A 751 0.05 23.23 -32.26
C THR A 751 1.53 23.00 -31.99
N LYS A 752 1.90 22.67 -30.74
CA LYS A 752 3.26 22.30 -30.33
C LYS A 752 3.21 21.43 -29.07
N HIS A 753 3.92 20.31 -29.04
CA HIS A 753 4.07 19.46 -27.86
C HIS A 753 5.42 19.72 -27.15
N HIS A 754 5.78 18.91 -26.14
CA HIS A 754 7.01 19.09 -25.38
C HIS A 754 8.29 18.96 -26.22
N ASP A 755 8.27 18.18 -27.32
CA ASP A 755 9.36 18.15 -28.32
C ASP A 755 9.65 19.50 -29.00
N GLY A 756 8.76 20.49 -28.89
CA GLY A 756 8.92 21.78 -29.55
C GLY A 756 8.55 21.80 -31.03
N PHE A 757 8.15 20.66 -31.62
CA PHE A 757 7.84 20.60 -33.05
C PHE A 757 6.56 21.38 -33.35
N CYS A 758 6.68 22.45 -34.13
CA CYS A 758 5.54 23.28 -34.45
C CYS A 758 4.74 22.68 -35.63
N MET A 759 3.52 22.22 -35.36
CA MET A 759 2.52 21.79 -36.35
C MET A 759 1.88 22.98 -37.09
N TYR A 760 2.59 24.11 -37.15
CA TYR A 760 2.15 25.38 -37.73
C TYR A 760 3.36 26.19 -38.21
N ASP A 761 3.12 27.18 -39.08
CA ASP A 761 4.18 28.07 -39.55
C ASP A 761 4.52 29.13 -38.48
N SER A 762 5.48 28.78 -37.61
CA SER A 762 6.13 29.65 -36.62
C SER A 762 7.31 30.40 -37.26
N LYS A 763 7.51 31.68 -36.93
CA LYS A 763 8.69 32.48 -37.35
C LYS A 763 9.88 32.37 -36.40
N TYR A 764 9.73 31.64 -35.29
CA TYR A 764 10.68 31.64 -34.17
C TYR A 764 11.45 30.32 -34.00
N THR A 765 11.17 29.32 -34.83
CA THR A 765 11.96 28.08 -34.96
C THR A 765 11.83 27.55 -36.39
N ASP A 766 12.87 26.86 -36.87
CA ASP A 766 12.83 26.08 -38.11
C ASP A 766 12.39 24.61 -37.86
N TYR A 767 12.30 24.17 -36.60
CA TYR A 767 11.76 22.86 -36.20
C TYR A 767 10.23 22.86 -36.26
N LYS A 768 9.71 22.77 -37.48
CA LYS A 768 8.29 22.93 -37.79
C LYS A 768 7.91 22.21 -39.09
N ILE A 769 6.63 21.89 -39.22
CA ILE A 769 6.05 21.20 -40.39
C ILE A 769 6.18 21.97 -41.73
N THR A 770 6.44 23.28 -41.67
CA THR A 770 6.71 24.15 -42.83
C THR A 770 8.21 24.47 -43.03
N GLY A 771 9.10 23.89 -42.23
CA GLY A 771 10.54 24.12 -42.28
C GLY A 771 11.19 23.46 -43.50
N SER A 772 12.39 23.91 -43.89
CA SER A 772 13.09 23.36 -45.06
C SER A 772 13.42 21.87 -44.95
N GLU A 773 13.61 21.40 -43.72
CA GLU A 773 13.88 20.00 -43.38
C GLU A 773 12.62 19.12 -43.36
N SER A 774 11.41 19.71 -43.36
CA SER A 774 10.19 18.91 -43.29
C SER A 774 9.76 18.37 -44.65
N LEU A 775 9.64 17.05 -44.76
CA LEU A 775 9.19 16.39 -45.99
C LEU A 775 7.77 16.80 -46.41
N PHE A 776 6.93 17.23 -45.47
CA PHE A 776 5.58 17.72 -45.75
C PHE A 776 5.52 19.20 -46.16
N ALA A 777 6.59 19.99 -45.98
CA ALA A 777 6.55 21.45 -46.18
C ALA A 777 6.07 21.88 -47.58
N GLN A 778 6.37 21.07 -48.60
CA GLN A 778 5.99 21.30 -50.01
C GLN A 778 4.49 21.04 -50.28
N ASN A 779 3.73 20.49 -49.33
CA ASN A 779 2.29 20.33 -49.46
C ASN A 779 1.60 21.71 -49.30
N PRO A 780 0.64 22.10 -50.17
CA PRO A 780 -0.09 23.36 -50.00
C PRO A 780 -0.91 23.44 -48.69
N LYS A 781 -1.13 22.31 -48.00
CA LYS A 781 -1.75 22.20 -46.66
C LYS A 781 -0.71 22.00 -45.54
N SER A 782 0.57 22.30 -45.75
CA SER A 782 1.65 22.05 -44.79
C SER A 782 1.50 22.81 -43.47
N ASN A 783 0.83 23.97 -43.45
CA ASN A 783 0.46 24.66 -42.22
C ASN A 783 -0.75 23.96 -41.54
N ILE A 784 -0.49 22.80 -40.94
CA ILE A 784 -1.49 21.85 -40.44
C ILE A 784 -2.47 22.50 -39.46
N ALA A 785 -1.99 23.23 -38.44
CA ALA A 785 -2.89 23.85 -37.45
C ALA A 785 -3.86 24.87 -38.08
N PHE A 786 -3.41 25.64 -39.07
CA PHE A 786 -4.29 26.56 -39.81
C PHE A 786 -5.41 25.80 -40.54
N GLU A 787 -5.06 24.73 -41.26
CA GLU A 787 -6.00 23.90 -41.99
C GLU A 787 -6.98 23.15 -41.06
N VAL A 788 -6.52 22.69 -39.90
CA VAL A 788 -7.37 22.11 -38.84
C VAL A 788 -8.36 23.15 -38.31
N PHE A 789 -7.88 24.32 -37.87
CA PHE A 789 -8.77 25.32 -37.31
C PHE A 789 -9.77 25.86 -38.34
N GLU A 790 -9.37 26.05 -39.59
CA GLU A 790 -10.30 26.42 -40.66
C GLU A 790 -11.34 25.34 -40.94
N ALA A 791 -10.96 24.06 -41.02
CA ALA A 791 -11.92 22.97 -41.21
C ALA A 791 -12.98 22.93 -40.08
N PHE A 792 -12.55 23.02 -38.82
CA PHE A 792 -13.48 23.00 -37.69
C PHE A 792 -14.34 24.27 -37.60
N ARG A 793 -13.79 25.46 -37.90
CA ARG A 793 -14.60 26.70 -37.99
C ARG A 793 -15.65 26.65 -39.11
N LYS A 794 -15.34 26.09 -40.28
CA LYS A 794 -16.33 25.86 -41.37
C LYS A 794 -17.52 25.02 -40.91
N THR A 795 -17.34 24.11 -39.95
CA THR A 795 -18.46 23.32 -39.39
C THR A 795 -19.28 24.04 -38.32
N GLY A 796 -18.84 25.21 -37.83
CA GLY A 796 -19.45 25.96 -36.72
C GLY A 796 -18.98 25.51 -35.33
N MET A 797 -17.92 24.69 -35.25
CA MET A 797 -17.26 24.35 -34.00
C MET A 797 -16.29 25.47 -33.58
N ARG A 798 -16.08 25.60 -32.27
CA ARG A 798 -15.06 26.51 -31.71
C ARG A 798 -13.68 25.88 -31.78
N THR A 799 -12.63 26.69 -31.79
CA THR A 799 -11.25 26.22 -32.00
C THR A 799 -10.32 26.68 -30.90
N GLY A 800 -9.64 25.74 -30.25
CA GLY A 800 -8.62 25.98 -29.24
C GLY A 800 -7.24 25.47 -29.65
N ALA A 801 -6.20 26.20 -29.27
CA ALA A 801 -4.82 25.76 -29.46
C ALA A 801 -4.30 25.13 -28.16
N TYR A 802 -3.90 23.86 -28.23
CA TYR A 802 -3.01 23.26 -27.23
C TYR A 802 -1.60 23.73 -27.56
N PHE A 803 -0.88 24.23 -26.55
CA PHE A 803 0.50 24.66 -26.67
C PHE A 803 1.30 24.27 -25.42
N SER A 804 2.34 23.46 -25.61
CA SER A 804 3.29 23.13 -24.54
C SER A 804 4.07 24.37 -24.08
N LYS A 805 4.02 24.69 -22.78
CA LYS A 805 4.91 25.68 -22.15
C LYS A 805 6.40 25.27 -22.21
N PRO A 806 6.82 24.04 -21.83
CA PRO A 806 8.18 23.56 -22.05
C PRO A 806 8.46 23.30 -23.54
N ASP A 807 9.73 23.32 -23.91
CA ASP A 807 10.20 23.07 -25.27
C ASP A 807 11.59 22.42 -25.22
N TRP A 808 11.64 21.12 -25.46
CA TRP A 808 12.83 20.28 -25.28
C TRP A 808 13.85 20.38 -26.42
N HIS A 809 13.45 20.94 -27.57
CA HIS A 809 14.37 21.32 -28.66
C HIS A 809 14.96 22.73 -28.42
N ASN A 810 14.42 23.54 -27.49
CA ASN A 810 14.88 24.91 -27.32
C ASN A 810 16.16 25.01 -26.45
N ASP A 811 17.25 25.47 -27.07
CA ASP A 811 18.56 25.76 -26.49
C ASP A 811 18.53 26.70 -25.25
N ASP A 812 17.48 27.52 -25.10
CA ASP A 812 17.26 28.39 -23.95
C ASP A 812 16.41 27.74 -22.83
N TYR A 813 15.95 26.50 -23.00
CA TYR A 813 15.26 25.67 -21.99
C TYR A 813 16.06 24.41 -21.64
N TRP A 814 16.38 23.56 -22.62
CA TRP A 814 17.33 22.45 -22.50
C TRP A 814 18.64 22.86 -23.15
N TRP A 815 19.49 23.56 -22.40
CA TRP A 815 20.75 24.10 -22.91
C TRP A 815 21.81 22.98 -23.01
N PRO A 816 22.37 22.66 -24.20
CA PRO A 816 23.32 21.54 -24.38
C PRO A 816 24.67 21.68 -23.64
N TYR A 817 24.89 22.75 -22.87
CA TYR A 817 26.02 22.87 -21.94
C TYR A 817 25.84 22.04 -20.66
N PHE A 818 24.59 21.76 -20.26
CA PHE A 818 24.26 20.90 -19.12
C PHE A 818 23.61 19.60 -19.62
N PRO A 819 23.85 18.45 -18.93
CA PRO A 819 23.08 17.25 -19.20
C PRO A 819 21.61 17.48 -18.85
N VAL A 820 20.71 16.88 -19.62
CA VAL A 820 19.29 16.78 -19.25
C VAL A 820 19.14 15.66 -18.22
N PHE A 821 18.31 15.89 -17.19
CA PHE A 821 18.11 14.95 -16.08
C PHE A 821 16.63 14.72 -15.73
N ASP A 822 15.75 15.69 -16.00
CA ASP A 822 14.30 15.55 -15.89
C ASP A 822 13.57 16.50 -16.87
N ARG A 823 12.22 16.55 -16.82
CA ARG A 823 11.36 17.37 -17.70
C ARG A 823 11.54 18.89 -17.59
N ASN A 824 12.23 19.40 -16.57
CA ASN A 824 12.40 20.83 -16.29
C ASN A 824 13.52 21.48 -17.12
N VAL A 825 13.66 22.80 -16.99
CA VAL A 825 14.84 23.56 -17.42
C VAL A 825 16.12 22.96 -16.81
N ASN A 826 17.12 22.61 -17.63
CA ASN A 826 18.32 21.89 -17.18
C ASN A 826 19.39 22.78 -16.51
N TYR A 827 19.05 24.04 -16.21
CA TYR A 827 19.91 25.04 -15.56
C TYR A 827 19.06 25.93 -14.64
N ALA A 828 19.64 26.46 -13.56
CA ALA A 828 18.91 27.37 -12.66
C ALA A 828 18.62 28.73 -13.32
N PRO A 829 17.35 29.12 -13.59
CA PRO A 829 17.05 30.35 -14.33
C PRO A 829 17.54 31.64 -13.66
N SER A 830 17.60 31.64 -12.32
CA SER A 830 18.12 32.75 -11.51
C SER A 830 19.63 33.02 -11.68
N LYS A 831 20.40 32.05 -12.20
CA LYS A 831 21.83 32.21 -12.50
C LYS A 831 22.10 32.66 -13.94
N TYR A 832 21.14 32.46 -14.85
CA TYR A 832 21.23 32.77 -16.28
C TYR A 832 19.97 33.51 -16.76
N PRO A 833 19.60 34.65 -16.13
CA PRO A 833 18.33 35.32 -16.39
C PRO A 833 18.21 35.82 -17.83
N GLU A 834 19.33 36.12 -18.50
CA GLU A 834 19.37 36.49 -19.92
C GLU A 834 19.11 35.32 -20.88
N ARG A 835 19.30 34.06 -20.45
CA ARG A 835 18.84 32.86 -21.17
C ARG A 835 17.35 32.66 -20.98
N TRP A 836 16.87 32.67 -19.74
CA TRP A 836 15.45 32.53 -19.43
C TRP A 836 14.59 33.63 -20.09
N GLU A 837 15.10 34.87 -20.16
CA GLU A 837 14.46 36.01 -20.83
C GLU A 837 14.35 35.84 -22.36
N ARG A 838 15.23 35.06 -23.00
CA ARG A 838 15.07 34.68 -24.42
C ARG A 838 14.00 33.60 -24.58
N PHE A 839 14.01 32.58 -23.72
CA PHE A 839 12.97 31.55 -23.72
C PHE A 839 11.57 32.14 -23.50
N ARG A 840 11.41 33.04 -22.53
CA ARG A 840 10.18 33.82 -22.29
C ARG A 840 9.70 34.55 -23.55
N LYS A 841 10.60 35.22 -24.27
CA LYS A 841 10.27 35.92 -25.52
C LYS A 841 9.89 34.96 -26.63
N PHE A 842 10.57 33.83 -26.75
CA PHE A 842 10.22 32.77 -27.70
C PHE A 842 8.79 32.24 -27.46
N VAL A 843 8.45 31.86 -26.23
CA VAL A 843 7.10 31.41 -25.83
C VAL A 843 6.04 32.49 -26.07
N PHE A 844 6.30 33.72 -25.61
CA PHE A 844 5.40 34.87 -25.81
C PHE A 844 5.11 35.11 -27.30
N ASN A 845 6.15 35.14 -28.13
CA ASN A 845 6.05 35.40 -29.56
C ASN A 845 5.28 34.28 -30.28
N GLN A 846 5.55 33.01 -29.94
CA GLN A 846 4.84 31.86 -30.51
C GLN A 846 3.34 31.89 -30.21
N ILE A 847 2.96 32.24 -28.98
CA ILE A 847 1.55 32.40 -28.59
C ILE A 847 0.94 33.63 -29.28
N GLU A 848 1.67 34.73 -29.44
CA GLU A 848 1.21 35.89 -30.22
C GLU A 848 0.92 35.52 -31.69
N GLU A 849 1.74 34.68 -32.34
CA GLU A 849 1.46 34.22 -33.71
C GLU A 849 0.17 33.41 -33.79
N LEU A 850 -0.03 32.47 -32.86
CA LEU A 850 -1.23 31.64 -32.81
C LEU A 850 -2.50 32.48 -32.54
N MET A 851 -2.44 33.45 -31.63
CA MET A 851 -3.58 34.32 -31.33
C MET A 851 -3.86 35.37 -32.40
N GLY A 852 -2.85 35.77 -33.19
CA GLY A 852 -2.97 36.81 -34.21
C GLY A 852 -3.25 36.32 -35.63
N ASN A 853 -2.63 35.21 -36.05
CA ASN A 853 -2.58 34.80 -37.46
C ASN A 853 -3.51 33.62 -37.80
N TYR A 854 -3.98 32.85 -36.80
CA TYR A 854 -4.68 31.58 -37.02
C TYR A 854 -6.22 31.67 -36.94
N GLY A 855 -6.76 32.87 -37.17
CA GLY A 855 -8.21 33.14 -37.20
C GLY A 855 -8.81 33.37 -35.80
N LYS A 856 -10.08 33.01 -35.61
CA LYS A 856 -10.71 33.07 -34.27
C LYS A 856 -10.22 31.89 -33.44
N ILE A 857 -9.61 32.17 -32.28
CA ILE A 857 -9.29 31.15 -31.26
C ILE A 857 -10.13 31.43 -30.01
N ASP A 858 -10.75 30.39 -29.46
CA ASP A 858 -11.70 30.47 -28.35
C ASP A 858 -11.10 30.00 -27.02
N ILE A 859 -10.11 29.10 -27.07
CA ILE A 859 -9.40 28.53 -25.92
C ILE A 859 -7.90 28.51 -26.21
N LEU A 860 -7.08 28.97 -25.27
CA LEU A 860 -5.63 28.72 -25.24
C LEU A 860 -5.34 27.74 -24.09
N TRP A 861 -4.95 26.52 -24.44
CA TRP A 861 -4.79 25.39 -23.51
C TRP A 861 -3.29 25.14 -23.33
N LEU A 862 -2.75 25.38 -22.13
CA LEU A 862 -1.32 25.50 -21.88
C LEU A 862 -0.81 24.39 -20.99
N ASP A 863 -0.15 23.40 -21.60
CA ASP A 863 0.34 22.23 -20.88
C ASP A 863 1.75 22.40 -20.31
N GLY A 864 2.21 21.41 -19.55
CA GLY A 864 3.50 21.43 -18.87
C GLY A 864 3.48 22.31 -17.62
N GLY A 865 2.56 22.04 -16.70
CA GLY A 865 2.31 22.83 -15.48
C GLY A 865 3.50 23.04 -14.55
N TRP A 866 4.61 22.31 -14.74
CA TRP A 866 5.88 22.56 -14.05
C TRP A 866 6.58 23.86 -14.48
N VAL A 867 6.29 24.35 -15.69
CA VAL A 867 6.80 25.64 -16.20
C VAL A 867 5.93 26.78 -15.67
N ARG A 868 6.23 27.19 -14.42
CA ARG A 868 5.46 28.18 -13.64
C ARG A 868 6.30 28.94 -12.62
N PRO A 869 5.77 30.02 -12.00
CA PRO A 869 6.35 30.62 -10.81
C PRO A 869 6.37 29.64 -9.62
N VAL A 870 7.45 29.60 -8.81
CA VAL A 870 7.53 28.72 -7.62
C VAL A 870 6.42 28.99 -6.61
N LYS A 871 6.02 30.26 -6.47
CA LYS A 871 4.95 30.71 -5.56
C LYS A 871 3.54 30.18 -5.92
N THR A 872 3.36 29.51 -7.05
CA THR A 872 2.09 28.87 -7.47
C THR A 872 2.21 27.35 -7.53
N ALA A 873 3.22 26.76 -6.89
CA ALA A 873 3.24 25.31 -6.66
C ALA A 873 2.24 24.92 -5.57
N SER A 874 1.52 23.82 -5.81
CA SER A 874 0.58 23.19 -4.87
C SER A 874 0.97 21.73 -4.64
N ASN A 875 0.52 21.13 -3.53
CA ASN A 875 0.80 19.71 -3.26
C ASN A 875 0.18 18.77 -4.31
N GLU A 876 -0.85 19.22 -5.03
CA GLU A 876 -1.50 18.53 -6.15
C GLU A 876 -0.59 18.39 -7.38
N SER A 877 0.47 19.21 -7.48
CA SER A 877 1.21 19.42 -8.72
C SER A 877 2.72 19.20 -8.54
N ASN A 878 3.12 17.92 -8.53
CA ASN A 878 4.50 17.41 -8.37
C ASN A 878 5.28 18.00 -7.19
N GLN A 879 5.35 17.22 -6.10
CA GLN A 879 6.14 17.52 -4.90
C GLN A 879 7.61 17.86 -5.20
N GLU A 880 8.22 17.18 -6.18
CA GLU A 880 9.57 17.48 -6.68
C GLU A 880 9.79 18.95 -7.08
N ILE A 881 8.78 19.68 -7.56
CA ILE A 881 8.94 21.08 -7.99
C ILE A 881 9.12 21.99 -6.78
N ILE A 882 8.46 21.65 -5.66
CA ILE A 882 8.60 22.32 -4.37
C ILE A 882 10.00 22.03 -3.79
N GLU A 883 10.47 20.79 -3.95
CA GLU A 883 11.79 20.32 -3.48
C GLU A 883 12.96 20.90 -4.30
N LYS A 884 12.84 20.95 -5.64
CA LYS A 884 13.87 21.46 -6.58
C LYS A 884 13.86 22.99 -6.70
N GLY A 885 12.72 23.65 -6.46
CA GLY A 885 12.63 25.11 -6.26
C GLY A 885 12.90 25.99 -7.51
N TYR A 886 12.77 25.46 -8.74
CA TYR A 886 13.07 26.21 -9.96
C TYR A 886 11.94 27.18 -10.38
N ASN A 887 12.22 28.49 -10.32
CA ASN A 887 11.29 29.53 -10.76
C ASN A 887 11.24 29.67 -12.29
N GLN A 888 10.43 28.83 -12.93
CA GLN A 888 10.17 28.77 -14.37
C GLN A 888 9.04 29.74 -14.79
N ASP A 889 9.03 30.96 -14.26
CA ASP A 889 8.00 31.98 -14.56
C ASP A 889 8.13 32.49 -16.01
N ILE A 890 7.15 32.16 -16.86
CA ILE A 890 7.12 32.61 -18.26
C ILE A 890 6.49 34.01 -18.47
N ASP A 891 6.03 34.68 -17.41
CA ASP A 891 5.23 35.91 -17.46
C ASP A 891 3.90 35.75 -18.21
N MET A 892 3.09 34.84 -17.66
CA MET A 892 1.69 34.67 -18.03
C MET A 892 0.85 35.95 -18.00
N PRO A 893 1.07 36.95 -17.10
CA PRO A 893 0.41 38.24 -17.19
C PRO A 893 0.64 38.98 -18.51
N SER A 894 1.87 39.02 -19.03
CA SER A 894 2.16 39.61 -20.34
C SER A 894 1.54 38.78 -21.47
N ILE A 895 1.69 37.45 -21.44
CA ILE A 895 1.15 36.54 -22.45
C ILE A 895 -0.38 36.67 -22.54
N ALA A 896 -1.10 36.51 -21.42
CA ALA A 896 -2.55 36.59 -21.35
C ALA A 896 -3.08 37.96 -21.78
N LYS A 897 -2.38 39.05 -21.40
CA LYS A 897 -2.71 40.41 -21.84
C LYS A 897 -2.57 40.57 -23.35
N ARG A 898 -1.50 40.05 -23.97
CA ARG A 898 -1.33 40.14 -25.43
C ARG A 898 -2.30 39.24 -26.18
N ALA A 899 -2.51 38.02 -25.71
CA ALA A 899 -3.48 37.09 -26.24
C ALA A 899 -4.91 37.69 -26.23
N ARG A 900 -5.34 38.31 -25.12
CA ARG A 900 -6.66 38.96 -25.02
C ARG A 900 -6.78 40.29 -25.78
N GLN A 901 -5.68 40.97 -26.11
CA GLN A 901 -5.74 42.09 -27.08
C GLN A 901 -6.09 41.62 -28.50
N LEU A 902 -5.74 40.39 -28.85
CA LEU A 902 -6.03 39.79 -30.16
C LEU A 902 -7.35 39.00 -30.15
N GLN A 903 -7.69 38.41 -29.01
CA GLN A 903 -8.86 37.54 -28.79
C GLN A 903 -9.57 37.94 -27.47
N PRO A 904 -10.42 38.99 -27.46
CA PRO A 904 -10.93 39.59 -26.22
C PRO A 904 -11.70 38.67 -25.27
N ASP A 905 -12.35 37.64 -25.80
CA ASP A 905 -13.14 36.64 -25.07
C ASP A 905 -12.37 35.33 -24.79
N LEU A 906 -11.04 35.31 -24.97
CA LEU A 906 -10.23 34.09 -24.87
C LEU A 906 -10.23 33.47 -23.46
N ILE A 907 -10.72 32.24 -23.37
CA ILE A 907 -10.50 31.34 -22.24
C ILE A 907 -9.03 30.90 -22.26
N ILE A 908 -8.35 31.00 -21.12
CA ILE A 908 -6.99 30.47 -20.95
C ILE A 908 -7.05 29.34 -19.92
N VAL A 909 -6.31 28.27 -20.17
CA VAL A 909 -6.22 27.08 -19.30
C VAL A 909 -4.75 26.84 -19.00
N ASP A 910 -4.21 27.57 -18.03
CA ASP A 910 -2.86 27.39 -17.51
C ASP A 910 -2.81 26.19 -16.55
N ARG A 911 -2.84 25.00 -17.16
CA ARG A 911 -3.13 23.71 -16.53
C ARG A 911 -2.21 23.42 -15.33
N THR A 912 -2.83 23.03 -14.21
CA THR A 912 -2.21 22.67 -12.92
C THR A 912 -1.28 23.76 -12.34
N VAL A 913 -1.48 25.03 -12.74
CA VAL A 913 -0.80 26.20 -12.15
C VAL A 913 -1.71 26.94 -11.15
N HIS A 914 -3.03 26.77 -11.28
CA HIS A 914 -4.07 27.43 -10.50
C HIS A 914 -4.10 28.97 -10.59
N GLY A 915 -5.16 29.57 -10.05
CA GLY A 915 -5.38 31.02 -10.11
C GLY A 915 -5.88 31.54 -11.46
N MET A 916 -5.72 32.85 -11.71
CA MET A 916 -6.50 33.60 -12.71
C MET A 916 -6.30 33.25 -14.20
N TYR A 917 -5.35 32.37 -14.52
CA TYR A 917 -5.09 31.87 -15.87
C TYR A 917 -5.52 30.41 -16.07
N GLU A 918 -5.90 29.68 -15.02
CA GLU A 918 -6.60 28.40 -15.09
C GLU A 918 -8.11 28.67 -15.06
N ASN A 919 -8.70 29.06 -16.19
CA ASN A 919 -10.11 29.47 -16.21
C ASN A 919 -11.09 28.29 -16.13
N TYR A 920 -10.61 27.05 -16.27
CA TYR A 920 -11.27 25.84 -15.79
C TYR A 920 -10.21 24.79 -15.42
N THR A 921 -10.51 23.89 -14.48
CA THR A 921 -9.62 22.80 -14.05
C THR A 921 -9.69 21.59 -14.99
N THR A 922 -8.65 20.75 -15.02
CA THR A 922 -8.50 19.67 -16.03
C THR A 922 -8.10 18.32 -15.42
N PRO A 923 -9.05 17.62 -14.74
CA PRO A 923 -8.84 16.25 -14.26
C PRO A 923 -8.64 15.29 -15.45
N GLU A 924 -7.43 14.76 -15.60
CA GLU A 924 -7.04 13.93 -16.74
C GLU A 924 -7.32 12.45 -16.50
N GLN A 925 -7.89 11.78 -17.51
CA GLN A 925 -8.37 10.38 -17.49
C GLN A 925 -9.42 10.05 -16.41
N GLU A 926 -9.71 11.00 -15.51
CA GLU A 926 -10.57 10.87 -14.34
C GLU A 926 -11.90 11.61 -14.50
N ILE A 927 -12.90 11.23 -13.69
CA ILE A 927 -14.13 11.98 -13.45
C ILE A 927 -14.20 12.24 -11.93
N PRO A 928 -13.99 13.48 -11.44
CA PRO A 928 -13.90 13.78 -10.00
C PRO A 928 -15.03 13.16 -9.20
N ASP A 929 -14.75 12.58 -8.03
CA ASP A 929 -15.73 11.79 -7.27
C ASP A 929 -16.88 12.64 -6.72
N HIS A 930 -16.58 13.87 -6.28
CA HIS A 930 -17.57 14.86 -5.86
C HIS A 930 -18.00 15.77 -7.04
N VAL A 931 -18.80 16.81 -6.77
CA VAL A 931 -19.22 17.79 -7.80
C VAL A 931 -18.44 19.08 -7.58
N PRO A 932 -17.50 19.44 -8.47
CA PRO A 932 -16.78 20.70 -8.37
C PRO A 932 -17.72 21.91 -8.43
N ASN A 933 -17.45 22.90 -7.58
CA ASN A 933 -18.19 24.17 -7.50
C ASN A 933 -17.70 25.22 -8.52
N HIS A 934 -16.65 24.89 -9.29
CA HIS A 934 -16.03 25.69 -10.34
C HIS A 934 -16.14 24.99 -11.72
N PRO A 935 -15.85 25.66 -12.84
CA PRO A 935 -15.83 25.04 -14.17
C PRO A 935 -14.66 24.06 -14.34
N TRP A 936 -14.92 22.89 -14.94
CA TRP A 936 -13.93 21.82 -15.11
C TRP A 936 -14.16 20.99 -16.37
N GLU A 937 -13.09 20.38 -16.88
CA GLU A 937 -13.06 19.60 -18.12
C GLU A 937 -12.27 18.29 -17.92
N SER A 938 -12.94 17.14 -17.99
CA SER A 938 -12.20 15.88 -18.09
C SER A 938 -11.69 15.71 -19.52
N CYS A 939 -10.38 15.75 -19.69
CA CYS A 939 -9.75 15.19 -20.88
C CYS A 939 -9.59 13.67 -20.67
N ILE A 940 -10.11 12.84 -21.58
CA ILE A 940 -10.05 11.37 -21.48
C ILE A 940 -9.89 10.77 -22.87
N THR A 941 -8.98 9.80 -23.06
CA THR A 941 -8.70 9.22 -24.39
C THR A 941 -9.78 8.25 -24.86
N LEU A 942 -10.04 8.21 -26.18
CA LEU A 942 -10.91 7.21 -26.79
C LEU A 942 -10.18 5.88 -27.06
N GLY A 943 -8.92 5.95 -27.47
CA GLY A 943 -8.03 4.80 -27.62
C GLY A 943 -7.27 4.48 -26.33
N ASP A 944 -6.12 3.82 -26.45
CA ASP A 944 -5.27 3.50 -25.29
C ASP A 944 -4.39 4.71 -24.87
N SER A 945 -4.01 5.59 -25.82
CA SER A 945 -3.17 6.80 -25.60
C SER A 945 -3.81 8.07 -26.21
N TRP A 946 -3.15 9.23 -26.16
CA TRP A 946 -3.64 10.44 -26.86
C TRP A 946 -3.27 10.45 -28.34
N TYR A 947 -2.11 9.90 -28.69
CA TYR A 947 -1.68 9.62 -30.07
C TYR A 947 -2.11 8.23 -30.54
N HIS A 948 -2.05 7.98 -31.85
CA HIS A 948 -2.31 6.65 -32.42
C HIS A 948 -1.13 5.69 -32.19
N THR A 949 -1.33 4.64 -31.38
CA THR A 949 -0.26 3.69 -31.03
C THR A 949 0.05 2.67 -32.14
N GLY A 950 -0.89 2.45 -33.07
CA GLY A 950 -0.72 1.56 -34.21
C GLY A 950 -1.94 0.66 -34.47
N PRO A 951 -1.83 -0.35 -35.34
CA PRO A 951 -2.95 -1.19 -35.76
C PRO A 951 -3.52 -2.13 -34.67
N GLU A 952 -2.92 -2.14 -33.48
CA GLU A 952 -3.34 -2.94 -32.32
C GLU A 952 -3.98 -2.08 -31.20
N GLU A 953 -4.22 -0.78 -31.45
CA GLU A 953 -4.85 0.15 -30.50
C GLU A 953 -6.33 -0.20 -30.23
N ASN A 954 -6.73 -0.17 -28.95
CA ASN A 954 -8.08 -0.56 -28.51
C ASN A 954 -8.97 0.67 -28.27
N TYR A 955 -10.01 0.83 -29.09
CA TYR A 955 -10.95 1.95 -28.93
C TYR A 955 -12.14 1.61 -28.03
N LYS A 956 -12.26 2.36 -26.93
CA LYS A 956 -13.30 2.23 -25.89
C LYS A 956 -14.72 2.25 -26.49
N SER A 957 -15.67 1.56 -25.84
CA SER A 957 -16.99 1.25 -26.42
C SER A 957 -17.94 2.45 -26.54
N LEU A 958 -19.01 2.31 -27.33
CA LEU A 958 -20.12 3.29 -27.37
C LEU A 958 -20.77 3.45 -25.99
N THR A 959 -20.93 2.35 -25.25
CA THR A 959 -21.49 2.36 -23.91
C THR A 959 -20.60 3.16 -22.98
N TRP A 960 -19.29 2.88 -22.98
CA TRP A 960 -18.32 3.64 -22.22
C TRP A 960 -18.36 5.13 -22.57
N ALA A 961 -18.27 5.50 -23.86
CA ALA A 961 -18.20 6.90 -24.27
C ALA A 961 -19.45 7.70 -23.88
N VAL A 962 -20.65 7.10 -24.03
CA VAL A 962 -21.91 7.73 -23.61
C VAL A 962 -22.03 7.79 -22.08
N HIS A 963 -21.63 6.74 -21.36
CA HIS A 963 -21.65 6.72 -19.90
C HIS A 963 -20.70 7.77 -19.30
N THR A 964 -19.48 7.87 -19.82
CA THR A 964 -18.47 8.87 -19.44
C THR A 964 -19.01 10.28 -19.65
N LEU A 965 -19.58 10.58 -20.83
CA LEU A 965 -20.23 11.87 -21.08
C LEU A 965 -21.36 12.16 -20.08
N ILE A 966 -22.25 11.20 -19.81
CA ILE A 966 -23.37 11.39 -18.87
C ILE A 966 -22.87 11.65 -17.44
N LYS A 967 -21.88 10.88 -16.97
CA LYS A 967 -21.27 11.03 -15.64
C LYS A 967 -20.66 12.42 -15.46
N ILE A 968 -19.95 12.92 -16.47
CA ILE A 968 -19.34 14.26 -16.46
C ILE A 968 -20.40 15.36 -16.45
N ILE A 969 -21.38 15.36 -17.37
CA ILE A 969 -22.37 16.45 -17.45
C ILE A 969 -23.32 16.48 -16.23
N ALA A 970 -23.61 15.33 -15.61
CA ALA A 970 -24.40 15.26 -14.38
C ALA A 970 -23.65 15.89 -13.17
N LYS A 971 -22.31 15.79 -13.17
CA LYS A 971 -21.41 16.49 -12.24
C LYS A 971 -20.99 17.90 -12.75
N GLY A 972 -21.51 18.34 -13.91
CA GLY A 972 -21.46 19.72 -14.39
C GLY A 972 -20.36 20.07 -15.39
N GLY A 973 -19.32 19.24 -15.52
CA GLY A 973 -18.17 19.50 -16.37
C GLY A 973 -18.44 19.34 -17.87
N ASN A 974 -17.36 19.47 -18.64
CA ASN A 974 -17.28 19.11 -20.06
C ASN A 974 -16.40 17.87 -20.27
N LEU A 975 -16.69 17.07 -21.30
CA LEU A 975 -15.83 15.98 -21.76
C LEU A 975 -15.04 16.44 -22.99
N LEU A 976 -13.71 16.35 -22.91
CA LEU A 976 -12.78 16.56 -24.00
C LEU A 976 -12.19 15.20 -24.43
N LEU A 977 -12.74 14.61 -25.49
CA LEU A 977 -12.37 13.25 -25.91
C LEU A 977 -11.04 13.25 -26.68
N GLY A 978 -10.03 12.53 -26.19
CA GLY A 978 -8.72 12.42 -26.81
C GLY A 978 -8.69 11.46 -28.00
N ILE A 979 -8.19 11.92 -29.16
CA ILE A 979 -8.12 11.15 -30.40
C ILE A 979 -6.82 11.47 -31.17
N GLY A 980 -5.99 10.45 -31.43
CA GLY A 980 -4.80 10.55 -32.26
C GLY A 980 -5.05 10.21 -33.74
N PRO A 981 -4.55 11.01 -34.70
CA PRO A 981 -4.39 10.58 -36.09
C PRO A 981 -3.16 9.69 -36.26
N ASP A 982 -3.18 8.83 -37.29
CA ASP A 982 -2.01 8.07 -37.73
C ASP A 982 -0.93 8.97 -38.37
N LYS A 983 0.27 8.42 -38.58
CA LYS A 983 1.37 9.13 -39.26
C LYS A 983 1.10 9.54 -40.70
N THR A 984 0.02 9.05 -41.30
CA THR A 984 -0.42 9.46 -42.63
C THR A 984 -1.40 10.63 -42.59
N GLY A 985 -1.88 11.04 -41.41
CA GLY A 985 -2.84 12.12 -41.24
C GLY A 985 -4.30 11.71 -41.41
N ASP A 986 -4.68 10.51 -40.95
CA ASP A 986 -6.08 10.11 -40.85
C ASP A 986 -6.38 9.41 -39.51
N PHE A 987 -7.60 9.49 -39.00
CA PHE A 987 -8.01 8.68 -37.84
C PHE A 987 -8.22 7.21 -38.25
N ALA A 988 -8.11 6.30 -37.29
CA ALA A 988 -8.47 4.90 -37.50
C ALA A 988 -9.96 4.72 -37.90
N PRO A 989 -10.32 3.73 -38.74
CA PRO A 989 -11.72 3.45 -39.11
C PRO A 989 -12.67 3.26 -37.92
N GLU A 990 -12.16 2.72 -36.82
CA GLU A 990 -12.84 2.45 -35.57
C GLU A 990 -13.24 3.76 -34.87
N VAL A 991 -12.38 4.78 -34.91
CA VAL A 991 -12.67 6.13 -34.40
C VAL A 991 -13.82 6.76 -35.18
N TYR A 992 -13.79 6.71 -36.51
CA TYR A 992 -14.89 7.22 -37.34
C TYR A 992 -16.21 6.50 -37.04
N THR A 993 -16.16 5.17 -36.90
CA THR A 993 -17.32 4.35 -36.54
C THR A 993 -17.89 4.77 -35.19
N ARG A 994 -17.05 4.91 -34.17
CA ARG A 994 -17.47 5.30 -32.82
C ARG A 994 -18.02 6.72 -32.76
N LEU A 995 -17.41 7.67 -33.46
CA LEU A 995 -17.91 9.05 -33.58
C LEU A 995 -19.31 9.09 -34.23
N GLU A 996 -19.55 8.28 -35.26
CA GLU A 996 -20.86 8.15 -35.89
C GLU A 996 -21.90 7.47 -34.96
N GLU A 997 -21.50 6.46 -34.18
CA GLU A 997 -22.36 5.83 -33.17
C GLU A 997 -22.77 6.79 -32.06
N ILE A 998 -21.80 7.55 -31.49
CA ILE A 998 -22.03 8.58 -30.47
C ILE A 998 -22.99 9.64 -31.03
N GLY A 999 -22.73 10.13 -32.25
CA GLY A 999 -23.61 11.06 -32.96
C GLY A 999 -25.03 10.52 -33.14
N ASN A 1000 -25.16 9.24 -33.48
CA ASN A 1000 -26.46 8.56 -33.64
C ASN A 1000 -27.27 8.43 -32.34
N TRP A 1001 -26.63 8.55 -31.17
CA TRP A 1001 -27.28 8.65 -29.86
C TRP A 1001 -27.52 10.11 -29.44
N ILE A 1002 -26.53 11.00 -29.59
CA ILE A 1002 -26.65 12.43 -29.23
C ILE A 1002 -27.72 13.14 -30.08
N ASN A 1003 -27.89 12.79 -31.35
CA ASN A 1003 -28.96 13.32 -32.20
C ASN A 1003 -30.38 13.05 -31.66
N ILE A 1004 -30.56 12.06 -30.78
CA ILE A 1004 -31.84 11.79 -30.09
C ILE A 1004 -31.93 12.54 -28.75
N ASN A 1005 -30.81 12.67 -28.04
CA ASN A 1005 -30.77 13.03 -26.61
C ASN A 1005 -30.19 14.41 -26.30
N ASN A 1006 -29.83 15.20 -27.32
CA ASN A 1006 -29.13 16.49 -27.18
C ASN A 1006 -29.82 17.51 -26.26
N GLU A 1007 -31.17 17.50 -26.13
CA GLU A 1007 -31.90 18.39 -25.20
C GLU A 1007 -31.54 18.18 -23.72
N ALA A 1008 -31.02 17.00 -23.37
CA ALA A 1008 -30.59 16.66 -22.00
C ALA A 1008 -29.09 16.93 -21.75
N ILE A 1009 -28.33 17.32 -22.79
CA ILE A 1009 -26.87 17.47 -22.76
C ILE A 1009 -26.50 18.95 -22.80
N TYR A 1010 -26.68 19.59 -23.95
CA TYR A 1010 -26.23 20.98 -24.17
C TYR A 1010 -27.19 21.96 -23.50
N GLY A 1011 -26.66 23.04 -22.90
CA GLY A 1011 -27.50 24.01 -22.18
C GLY A 1011 -28.08 23.50 -20.85
N THR A 1012 -27.51 22.42 -20.28
CA THR A 1012 -27.98 21.83 -19.02
C THR A 1012 -26.99 22.03 -17.87
N LYS A 1013 -27.54 22.10 -16.65
CA LYS A 1013 -26.82 22.15 -15.38
C LYS A 1013 -27.02 20.86 -14.57
N PRO A 1014 -26.14 20.56 -13.60
CA PRO A 1014 -26.36 19.50 -12.61
C PRO A 1014 -27.71 19.61 -11.91
N LEU A 1015 -28.27 18.47 -11.53
CA LEU A 1015 -29.50 18.38 -10.75
C LEU A 1015 -29.28 17.44 -9.57
N ALA A 1016 -29.41 17.93 -8.34
CA ALA A 1016 -29.31 17.09 -7.15
C ALA A 1016 -30.56 16.21 -6.95
N PRO A 1017 -30.42 14.94 -6.50
CA PRO A 1017 -29.16 14.20 -6.37
C PRO A 1017 -28.57 13.89 -7.75
N TYR A 1018 -27.26 14.13 -7.93
CA TYR A 1018 -26.61 14.10 -9.26
C TYR A 1018 -26.65 12.71 -9.93
N HIS A 1019 -26.65 11.67 -9.10
CA HIS A 1019 -26.88 10.29 -9.51
C HIS A 1019 -27.59 9.51 -8.38
N HIS A 1020 -28.16 8.36 -8.72
CA HIS A 1020 -28.73 7.39 -7.78
C HIS A 1020 -28.76 6.01 -8.44
N GLY A 1021 -27.88 5.10 -8.01
CA GLY A 1021 -27.67 3.82 -8.69
C GLY A 1021 -27.24 4.04 -10.15
N ASN A 1022 -27.93 3.41 -11.11
CA ASN A 1022 -27.68 3.59 -12.54
C ASN A 1022 -28.37 4.83 -13.16
N LEU A 1023 -28.96 5.71 -12.33
CA LEU A 1023 -29.61 6.94 -12.80
C LEU A 1023 -28.70 8.16 -12.59
N TYR A 1024 -28.66 9.05 -13.59
CA TYR A 1024 -27.92 10.32 -13.57
C TYR A 1024 -28.83 11.47 -14.00
N PHE A 1025 -28.58 12.69 -13.51
CA PHE A 1025 -29.57 13.77 -13.56
C PHE A 1025 -28.99 15.12 -14.02
N THR A 1026 -29.67 15.77 -14.95
CA THR A 1026 -29.42 17.17 -15.37
C THR A 1026 -30.73 17.96 -15.44
N GLN A 1027 -30.65 19.27 -15.54
CA GLN A 1027 -31.80 20.17 -15.70
C GLN A 1027 -31.51 21.23 -16.76
N ALA A 1028 -32.52 21.60 -17.55
CA ALA A 1028 -32.41 22.75 -18.45
C ALA A 1028 -32.11 24.05 -17.66
N LYS A 1029 -31.35 24.99 -18.24
CA LYS A 1029 -31.05 26.29 -17.62
C LYS A 1029 -32.30 27.10 -17.21
N ASP A 1030 -33.45 26.86 -17.82
CA ASP A 1030 -34.73 27.51 -17.48
C ASP A 1030 -35.53 26.85 -16.34
N GLU A 1031 -34.97 25.78 -15.77
CA GLU A 1031 -35.50 24.90 -14.71
C GLU A 1031 -36.79 24.13 -14.99
N LYS A 1032 -37.51 24.41 -16.10
CA LYS A 1032 -38.84 23.83 -16.36
C LYS A 1032 -38.80 22.36 -16.79
N THR A 1033 -37.65 21.88 -17.27
CA THR A 1033 -37.45 20.48 -17.65
C THR A 1033 -36.27 19.87 -16.90
N LYS A 1034 -36.55 18.77 -16.18
CA LYS A 1034 -35.56 17.88 -15.58
C LYS A 1034 -35.31 16.69 -16.52
N PHE A 1035 -34.09 16.16 -16.52
CA PHE A 1035 -33.71 14.98 -17.29
C PHE A 1035 -33.19 13.88 -16.35
N ALA A 1036 -33.57 12.64 -16.67
CA ALA A 1036 -33.05 11.45 -16.02
C ALA A 1036 -32.48 10.50 -17.08
N PHE A 1037 -31.19 10.22 -16.99
CA PHE A 1037 -30.49 9.22 -17.78
C PHE A 1037 -30.54 7.90 -17.01
N CYS A 1038 -30.98 6.82 -17.64
CA CYS A 1038 -30.91 5.46 -17.11
C CYS A 1038 -29.85 4.70 -17.90
N LEU A 1039 -28.72 4.39 -17.26
CA LEU A 1039 -27.62 3.62 -17.84
C LEU A 1039 -27.91 2.12 -17.74
N LYS A 1040 -27.20 1.32 -18.53
CA LYS A 1040 -27.12 -0.14 -18.40
C LYS A 1040 -25.72 -0.63 -18.79
N GLU A 1041 -25.35 -1.81 -18.32
CA GLU A 1041 -24.17 -2.53 -18.82
C GLU A 1041 -24.43 -3.12 -20.22
N GLU A 1042 -23.36 -3.50 -20.91
CA GLU A 1042 -23.44 -3.94 -22.32
C GLU A 1042 -24.27 -5.22 -22.50
N SER A 1043 -24.12 -6.17 -21.56
CA SER A 1043 -24.88 -7.43 -21.46
C SER A 1043 -26.36 -7.26 -21.17
N ASP A 1044 -26.76 -6.10 -20.65
CA ASP A 1044 -27.95 -6.01 -19.82
C ASP A 1044 -29.20 -5.54 -20.58
N ASN A 1045 -30.36 -5.73 -19.95
CA ASN A 1045 -31.63 -5.18 -20.41
C ASN A 1045 -32.11 -4.12 -19.42
N PHE A 1046 -32.64 -3.00 -19.93
CA PHE A 1046 -33.25 -2.00 -19.06
C PHE A 1046 -34.38 -2.60 -18.20
N PRO A 1047 -34.49 -2.22 -16.92
CA PRO A 1047 -35.51 -2.76 -16.02
C PRO A 1047 -36.91 -2.36 -16.49
N ASN A 1048 -37.90 -3.23 -16.26
CA ASN A 1048 -39.30 -2.97 -16.68
C ASN A 1048 -39.88 -1.68 -16.07
N GLU A 1049 -39.36 -1.25 -14.92
CA GLU A 1049 -39.75 -0.03 -14.22
C GLU A 1049 -38.51 0.70 -13.70
N ILE A 1050 -38.51 2.03 -13.78
CA ILE A 1050 -37.45 2.93 -13.30
C ILE A 1050 -38.03 3.76 -12.17
N LYS A 1051 -37.35 3.80 -11.02
CA LYS A 1051 -37.70 4.62 -9.86
C LYS A 1051 -36.87 5.90 -9.86
N LEU A 1052 -37.51 7.07 -9.91
CA LEU A 1052 -36.82 8.33 -9.65
C LEU A 1052 -36.77 8.58 -8.13
N PRO A 1053 -35.61 8.98 -7.57
CA PRO A 1053 -35.43 9.26 -6.13
C PRO A 1053 -36.04 10.60 -5.70
N PHE A 1054 -37.04 11.10 -6.43
CA PHE A 1054 -37.74 12.35 -6.13
C PHE A 1054 -39.18 12.36 -6.64
N GLY A 1055 -40.02 13.11 -5.95
CA GLY A 1055 -41.44 13.24 -6.23
C GLY A 1055 -41.71 14.15 -7.43
N VAL A 1056 -42.43 13.62 -8.41
CA VAL A 1056 -43.00 14.37 -9.53
C VAL A 1056 -44.52 14.35 -9.37
N ASP A 1057 -45.16 15.52 -9.33
CA ASP A 1057 -46.63 15.61 -9.43
C ASP A 1057 -47.04 15.29 -10.88
N ILE A 1058 -47.24 14.00 -11.17
CA ILE A 1058 -47.58 13.47 -12.50
C ILE A 1058 -48.87 14.04 -13.10
N ARG A 1059 -49.67 14.79 -12.32
CA ARG A 1059 -50.84 15.54 -12.81
C ARG A 1059 -50.47 16.89 -13.44
N LYS A 1060 -49.26 17.40 -13.14
CA LYS A 1060 -48.70 18.70 -13.57
C LYS A 1060 -47.37 18.54 -14.32
N ALA A 1061 -46.99 17.32 -14.68
CA ALA A 1061 -45.71 17.04 -15.34
C ALA A 1061 -45.91 16.13 -16.56
N LYS A 1062 -45.21 16.46 -17.65
CA LYS A 1062 -45.21 15.70 -18.90
C LYS A 1062 -43.90 14.93 -19.02
N ILE A 1063 -43.97 13.63 -18.74
CA ILE A 1063 -42.84 12.69 -18.87
C ILE A 1063 -42.79 12.13 -20.31
N LYS A 1064 -41.63 12.21 -20.94
CA LYS A 1064 -41.31 11.56 -22.23
C LYS A 1064 -40.12 10.62 -22.07
N LEU A 1065 -40.00 9.64 -22.95
CA LEU A 1065 -38.74 8.96 -23.27
C LEU A 1065 -38.24 9.51 -24.61
N LEU A 1066 -37.00 10.00 -24.66
CA LEU A 1066 -36.43 10.55 -25.89
C LEU A 1066 -36.30 9.44 -26.96
N GLY A 1067 -36.54 9.81 -28.21
CA GLY A 1067 -36.64 8.86 -29.33
C GLY A 1067 -37.90 7.97 -29.36
N TYR A 1068 -38.78 8.02 -28.35
CA TYR A 1068 -40.03 7.27 -28.32
C TYR A 1068 -41.25 8.16 -28.68
N LYS A 1069 -42.16 7.64 -29.51
CA LYS A 1069 -43.35 8.37 -30.00
C LYS A 1069 -44.65 8.12 -29.20
N GLY A 1070 -44.65 7.18 -28.26
CA GLY A 1070 -45.82 6.87 -27.44
C GLY A 1070 -45.83 7.61 -26.10
N SER A 1071 -46.92 7.48 -25.35
CA SER A 1071 -47.03 7.98 -23.98
C SER A 1071 -46.28 7.10 -22.98
N ILE A 1072 -45.62 7.71 -22.00
CA ILE A 1072 -45.05 7.03 -20.83
C ILE A 1072 -46.09 6.96 -19.71
N ARG A 1073 -46.11 5.85 -18.97
CA ARG A 1073 -46.94 5.70 -17.76
C ARG A 1073 -46.07 5.88 -16.53
N ALA A 1074 -46.52 6.70 -15.59
CA ALA A 1074 -45.85 6.90 -14.31
C ALA A 1074 -46.87 6.89 -13.16
N THR A 1075 -46.40 6.54 -11.96
CA THR A 1075 -47.18 6.51 -10.71
C THR A 1075 -46.31 7.01 -9.57
N SER A 1076 -46.78 8.00 -8.82
CA SER A 1076 -46.10 8.51 -7.61
C SER A 1076 -46.52 7.70 -6.38
N ILE A 1077 -45.56 7.27 -5.56
CA ILE A 1077 -45.78 6.48 -4.33
C ILE A 1077 -44.75 6.94 -3.30
N GLN A 1078 -45.19 7.36 -2.10
CA GLN A 1078 -44.30 7.73 -0.97
C GLN A 1078 -43.10 8.61 -1.41
N ASP A 1079 -43.41 9.68 -2.13
CA ASP A 1079 -42.47 10.66 -2.69
C ASP A 1079 -41.42 10.12 -3.70
N GLU A 1080 -41.47 8.84 -4.09
CA GLU A 1080 -40.84 8.33 -5.31
C GLU A 1080 -41.74 8.53 -6.55
N THR A 1081 -41.12 8.55 -7.74
CA THR A 1081 -41.84 8.49 -9.03
C THR A 1081 -41.45 7.24 -9.81
N ILE A 1082 -42.38 6.30 -9.98
CA ILE A 1082 -42.13 5.06 -10.74
C ILE A 1082 -42.58 5.25 -12.19
N ILE A 1083 -41.64 5.17 -13.13
CA ILE A 1083 -41.84 5.16 -14.58
C ILE A 1083 -41.90 3.71 -15.06
N LYS A 1084 -42.98 3.29 -15.71
CA LYS A 1084 -43.09 1.95 -16.31
C LYS A 1084 -42.67 2.00 -17.78
N LEU A 1085 -41.70 1.17 -18.18
CA LEU A 1085 -41.18 1.19 -19.54
C LEU A 1085 -42.22 0.70 -20.56
N PRO A 1086 -42.32 1.36 -21.74
CA PRO A 1086 -43.08 0.82 -22.87
C PRO A 1086 -42.31 -0.32 -23.54
N LYS A 1087 -42.97 -1.05 -24.46
CA LYS A 1087 -42.29 -2.01 -25.34
C LYS A 1087 -41.31 -1.26 -26.26
N LEU A 1088 -40.05 -1.21 -25.86
CA LEU A 1088 -38.96 -0.52 -26.56
C LEU A 1088 -38.76 -1.05 -27.98
N THR A 1089 -38.44 -0.14 -28.90
CA THR A 1089 -37.96 -0.46 -30.26
C THR A 1089 -36.53 -1.01 -30.19
N THR A 1090 -36.06 -1.71 -31.22
CA THR A 1090 -34.70 -2.27 -31.25
C THR A 1090 -33.61 -1.21 -31.04
N LYS A 1091 -33.74 0.00 -31.62
CA LYS A 1091 -32.80 1.11 -31.39
C LYS A 1091 -32.78 1.59 -29.94
N LEU A 1092 -33.90 1.53 -29.21
CA LEU A 1092 -33.95 1.91 -27.79
C LEU A 1092 -33.49 0.77 -26.86
N LYS A 1093 -33.76 -0.50 -27.20
CA LYS A 1093 -33.22 -1.68 -26.46
C LYS A 1093 -31.70 -1.75 -26.48
N ASN A 1094 -31.12 -1.45 -27.65
CA ASN A 1094 -29.69 -1.49 -27.89
C ASN A 1094 -29.02 -0.12 -27.59
N SER A 1095 -29.75 0.81 -26.94
CA SER A 1095 -29.18 2.09 -26.51
C SER A 1095 -28.28 1.88 -25.28
N PRO A 1096 -27.13 2.58 -25.16
CA PRO A 1096 -26.29 2.50 -23.97
C PRO A 1096 -26.91 3.17 -22.73
N ALA A 1097 -27.83 4.12 -22.96
CA ALA A 1097 -28.65 4.75 -21.93
C ALA A 1097 -29.99 5.22 -22.52
N LEU A 1098 -31.07 5.11 -21.73
CA LEU A 1098 -32.36 5.75 -22.01
C LEU A 1098 -32.39 7.13 -21.35
N VAL A 1099 -33.06 8.11 -21.98
CA VAL A 1099 -33.17 9.47 -21.43
C VAL A 1099 -34.62 9.89 -21.33
N PHE A 1100 -35.03 10.34 -20.14
CA PHE A 1100 -36.38 10.80 -19.86
C PHE A 1100 -36.39 12.32 -19.66
N SER A 1101 -37.25 13.04 -20.37
CA SER A 1101 -37.49 14.47 -20.13
C SER A 1101 -38.81 14.68 -19.38
N ILE A 1102 -38.73 15.48 -18.32
CA ILE A 1102 -39.78 15.68 -17.30
C ILE A 1102 -40.05 17.19 -17.24
N SER A 1103 -41.00 17.65 -18.05
CA SER A 1103 -41.35 19.08 -18.14
C SER A 1103 -42.56 19.41 -17.27
N ILE A 1104 -42.48 20.45 -16.43
CA ILE A 1104 -43.64 20.93 -15.66
C ILE A 1104 -44.59 21.68 -16.60
N THR A 1105 -45.87 21.28 -16.60
CA THR A 1105 -46.93 21.97 -17.33
C THR A 1105 -47.64 22.95 -16.40
N ASN A 1106 -47.32 24.24 -16.53
CA ASN A 1106 -48.13 25.30 -15.94
C ASN A 1106 -49.53 25.25 -16.57
N GLN A 1107 -50.55 24.99 -15.75
CA GLN A 1107 -51.92 25.33 -16.09
C GLN A 1107 -52.10 26.85 -15.89
N TYR A 1108 -52.60 27.52 -16.92
CA TYR A 1108 -53.35 28.77 -16.80
C TYR A 1108 -54.82 28.42 -16.55
#